data_AF-A0A3G9GJI3-F1
#
_entry.id   AF-A0A3G9GJI3-F1
#
_cell.length_a   1.000
_cell.length_b   1.000
_cell.length_c   1.000
_cell.angle_alpha   90.00
_cell.angle_beta   90.00
_cell.angle_gamma   90.00
#
_symmetry.space_group_name_H-M   'P 1'
#
loop_
_entity.id
_entity.type
_entity.pdbx_description
1 polymer ?
#
loop_
_entity_poly.entity_id
_entity_poly.type
_entity_poly.pdbx_seq_one_letter_code
_entity_poly.pdbx_strand_id
1 'polypeptide(L)'
;MPNPYQLRFSSHLGLDLSVHHFTLDEALDTPYLLNVTVTSPDPALALASLIHQPVSFTISPPPAQSLPVISGLPAFPANPAAQRVWHGVVCEAWREDSNVQETRYRFAIGPRLRLLAEGATCRLFQNSSVPQVIAAVLQQHGFAASDMRFQLTTPLPTHAHLTQWRESDLQFISRLAAEAGLFYQFVVEEAGKEVLLFGDNLEHYGRGRLLDIPLRAPGGLRQDDRPAIQQWQIHQRSMLHSVRRTDFNYLTADTVLDAEHGLGGPQPAAYGLDYAWGEGGRDAAETARIALLRHQASQARQCVASGSGTVLHIRPGEVLRLDHAFAEAEHGWLIIAARHQGARDQAYHNRFQAIPADRIWRPALLPKPRIYGTLPAMVVSPGDNSYRYPFLDELGRYRVRFLFDLDRWSPGGDSRPVRLAKPFAGGGFGFHLPLHAGTRVNLGFDDGDPDHPYIASVLHDSSKPDHIDSGWHTRNVILTRSHNKLRMEDLQGKEHIKLATEYGKTQLNLGHLVDAQRQPRGAGFELRSDQWGAIRAGKGLLLSAYSQRKASGLQTDLNETYQTLDDANQNVRAMSLAAKTANAEELDWQAQHQLLQQQIKQLQDAVLVATSPAGMALSTSGPMHLNTGKSLAISSSGNTAITVMKKLTVNVSEIISLFALKAGIKLFANKGPVQIQAQSDALQLASMGELNISSSNGKVVINAKEIMLAAGGSWISIGSEGLKLGSGAGPITHFGDFSITSPQAKSIPLPSFTKVNCKSCLERAFKEGQVLTGGHS
;
A
#
# COMPACT_ATOMS: atom_id res chain seq x y z
N MET A 1 -2.15 -12.58 79.22
CA MET A 1 -2.75 -13.42 78.16
C MET A 1 -1.81 -13.40 76.96
N PRO A 2 -1.63 -14.51 76.23
CA PRO A 2 -0.83 -14.50 75.00
C PRO A 2 -1.45 -13.52 73.99
N ASN A 3 -0.60 -12.80 73.24
CA ASN A 3 -1.04 -11.86 72.21
C ASN A 3 -1.84 -12.62 71.12
N PRO A 4 -3.11 -12.27 70.85
CA PRO A 4 -3.93 -12.96 69.84
C PRO A 4 -3.47 -12.68 68.41
N TYR A 5 -2.55 -11.73 68.22
CA TYR A 5 -1.99 -11.34 66.93
C TYR A 5 -0.55 -11.83 66.81
N GLN A 6 -0.26 -12.61 65.77
CA GLN A 6 1.06 -13.18 65.55
C GLN A 6 1.56 -12.85 64.15
N LEU A 7 2.78 -12.35 64.07
CA LEU A 7 3.51 -12.14 62.82
C LEU A 7 4.66 -13.13 62.76
N ARG A 8 4.65 -14.06 61.81
CA ARG A 8 5.65 -15.12 61.68
C ARG A 8 6.41 -14.99 60.38
N PHE A 9 7.71 -14.74 60.50
CA PHE A 9 8.67 -14.88 59.42
C PHE A 9 9.14 -16.34 59.32
N SER A 10 9.86 -16.66 58.24
CA SER A 10 10.50 -17.97 58.13
C SER A 10 11.47 -18.23 59.29
N SER A 11 11.48 -19.44 59.83
CA SER A 11 12.19 -19.81 61.06
C SER A 11 13.70 -19.56 61.00
N HIS A 12 14.31 -19.58 59.80
CA HIS A 12 15.73 -19.32 59.61
C HIS A 12 16.15 -17.86 59.90
N LEU A 13 15.20 -16.90 59.91
CA LEU A 13 15.48 -15.50 60.22
C LEU A 13 15.58 -15.22 61.73
N GLY A 14 15.15 -16.15 62.59
CA GLY A 14 15.34 -16.08 64.04
C GLY A 14 14.73 -14.84 64.73
N LEU A 15 13.70 -14.24 64.15
CA LEU A 15 13.11 -12.99 64.65
C LEU A 15 12.15 -13.23 65.81
N ASP A 16 12.34 -12.51 66.91
CA ASP A 16 11.39 -12.43 68.02
C ASP A 16 10.60 -11.11 67.94
N LEU A 17 9.34 -11.20 67.50
CA LEU A 17 8.48 -10.07 67.21
C LEU A 17 7.14 -10.22 67.93
N SER A 18 6.72 -9.18 68.65
CA SER A 18 5.41 -9.10 69.28
C SER A 18 4.56 -8.00 68.64
N VAL A 19 3.38 -8.34 68.15
CA VAL A 19 2.48 -7.36 67.51
C VAL A 19 2.03 -6.30 68.53
N HIS A 20 2.24 -5.03 68.21
CA HIS A 20 1.78 -3.90 68.99
C HIS A 20 0.40 -3.43 68.51
N HIS A 21 0.27 -3.14 67.21
CA HIS A 21 -1.00 -2.79 66.57
C HIS A 21 -0.95 -3.12 65.08
N PHE A 22 -2.11 -3.29 64.46
CA PHE A 22 -2.19 -3.49 63.01
C PHE A 22 -3.45 -2.85 62.41
N THR A 23 -3.34 -2.54 61.13
CA THR A 23 -4.46 -2.22 60.25
C THR A 23 -4.32 -3.03 58.97
N LEU A 24 -5.34 -3.78 58.60
CA LEU A 24 -5.36 -4.56 57.37
C LEU A 24 -6.54 -4.11 56.52
N ASP A 25 -6.23 -3.67 55.30
CA ASP A 25 -7.21 -3.28 54.28
C ASP A 25 -7.32 -4.36 53.21
N GLU A 26 -8.51 -4.90 53.00
CA GLU A 26 -8.85 -5.85 51.95
C GLU A 26 -9.99 -5.27 51.10
N ALA A 27 -9.93 -5.42 49.78
CA ALA A 27 -11.04 -5.10 48.89
C ALA A 27 -11.04 -5.99 47.65
N LEU A 28 -12.19 -6.12 46.99
CA LEU A 28 -12.24 -6.67 45.65
C LEU A 28 -11.39 -5.81 44.72
N ASP A 29 -10.70 -6.45 43.78
CA ASP A 29 -9.88 -5.80 42.76
C ASP A 29 -8.71 -4.95 43.29
N THR A 30 -8.34 -5.14 44.56
CA THR A 30 -7.23 -4.44 45.20
C THR A 30 -6.38 -5.42 46.00
N PRO A 31 -5.05 -5.47 45.81
CA PRO A 31 -4.18 -6.27 46.66
C PRO A 31 -4.26 -5.77 48.11
N TYR A 32 -4.52 -6.67 49.05
CA TYR A 32 -4.63 -6.29 50.45
C TYR A 32 -3.33 -5.68 51.00
N LEU A 33 -3.47 -4.84 52.03
CA LEU A 33 -2.35 -4.19 52.69
C LEU A 33 -2.50 -4.30 54.20
N LEU A 34 -1.62 -5.08 54.82
CA LEU A 34 -1.43 -5.16 56.26
C LEU A 34 -0.30 -4.20 56.66
N ASN A 35 -0.64 -3.14 57.37
CA ASN A 35 0.33 -2.35 58.12
C ASN A 35 0.36 -2.88 59.55
N VAL A 36 1.48 -3.49 59.93
CA VAL A 36 1.66 -4.07 61.27
C VAL A 36 2.86 -3.43 61.95
N THR A 37 2.66 -2.97 63.17
CA THR A 37 3.72 -2.47 64.03
C THR A 37 4.02 -3.53 65.09
N VAL A 38 5.27 -3.90 65.22
CA VAL A 38 5.77 -4.92 66.14
C VAL A 38 6.84 -4.34 67.05
N THR A 39 7.03 -4.96 68.22
CA THR A 39 8.17 -4.70 69.09
C THR A 39 9.15 -5.87 69.03
N SER A 40 10.45 -5.56 69.03
CA SER A 40 11.53 -6.54 69.05
C SER A 40 12.60 -6.15 70.09
N PRO A 41 13.21 -7.12 70.78
CA PRO A 41 14.35 -6.85 71.66
C PRO A 41 15.63 -6.50 70.89
N ASP A 42 15.71 -6.79 69.59
CA ASP A 42 16.86 -6.42 68.74
C ASP A 42 16.69 -5.00 68.17
N PRO A 43 17.54 -4.03 68.56
CA PRO A 43 17.45 -2.65 68.07
C PRO A 43 18.05 -2.43 66.68
N ALA A 44 18.69 -3.44 66.09
CA ALA A 44 19.47 -3.32 64.86
C ALA A 44 19.05 -4.33 63.77
N LEU A 45 17.74 -4.61 63.64
CA LEU A 45 17.24 -5.46 62.56
C LEU A 45 17.65 -4.91 61.19
N ALA A 46 18.25 -5.77 60.37
CA ALA A 46 18.63 -5.45 58.99
C ALA A 46 17.38 -5.39 58.09
N LEU A 47 16.66 -4.26 58.09
CA LEU A 47 15.38 -4.12 57.41
C LEU A 47 15.42 -4.48 55.92
N ALA A 48 16.51 -4.13 55.23
CA ALA A 48 16.68 -4.43 53.81
C ALA A 48 16.63 -5.94 53.50
N SER A 49 17.16 -6.80 54.39
CA SER A 49 17.10 -8.25 54.19
C SER A 49 15.72 -8.86 54.47
N LEU A 50 14.82 -8.09 55.09
CA LEU A 50 13.44 -8.50 55.38
C LEU A 50 12.48 -8.15 54.24
N ILE A 51 12.86 -7.22 53.35
CA ILE A 51 12.07 -6.89 52.15
C ILE A 51 11.92 -8.14 51.27
N HIS A 52 10.72 -8.34 50.72
CA HIS A 52 10.29 -9.48 49.92
C HIS A 52 10.31 -10.85 50.63
N GLN A 53 10.65 -10.91 51.92
CA GLN A 53 10.57 -12.16 52.67
C GLN A 53 9.10 -12.57 52.87
N PRO A 54 8.79 -13.87 52.71
CA PRO A 54 7.45 -14.38 52.97
C PRO A 54 7.15 -14.33 54.47
N VAL A 55 5.94 -13.90 54.79
CA VAL A 55 5.48 -13.70 56.16
C VAL A 55 4.02 -14.12 56.28
N SER A 56 3.65 -14.72 57.41
CA SER A 56 2.25 -14.98 57.74
C SER A 56 1.80 -14.14 58.92
N PHE A 57 0.66 -13.50 58.76
CA PHE A 57 -0.02 -12.79 59.84
C PHE A 57 -1.23 -13.61 60.28
N THR A 58 -1.37 -13.81 61.58
CA THR A 58 -2.38 -14.68 62.16
C THR A 58 -3.15 -13.91 63.22
N ILE A 59 -4.48 -13.99 63.15
CA ILE A 59 -5.38 -13.60 64.23
C ILE A 59 -5.99 -14.86 64.82
N SER A 60 -5.65 -15.16 66.07
CA SER A 60 -6.20 -16.26 66.86
C SER A 60 -7.08 -15.66 67.96
N PRO A 61 -8.42 -15.77 67.89
CA PRO A 61 -9.28 -15.27 68.96
C PRO A 61 -8.97 -16.01 70.27
N PRO A 62 -9.08 -15.33 71.43
CA PRO A 62 -8.92 -16.00 72.71
C PRO A 62 -9.95 -17.15 72.82
N PRO A 63 -9.56 -18.31 73.39
CA PRO A 63 -10.51 -19.40 73.58
C PRO A 63 -11.71 -18.89 74.38
N ALA A 64 -12.93 -19.12 73.87
CA ALA A 64 -14.14 -18.89 74.65
C ALA A 64 -13.97 -19.61 75.99
N GLN A 65 -14.23 -18.92 77.11
CA GLN A 65 -14.04 -19.49 78.44
C GLN A 65 -14.71 -20.86 78.49
N SER A 66 -13.89 -21.91 78.59
CA SER A 66 -14.37 -23.25 78.84
C SER A 66 -15.13 -23.21 80.16
N LEU A 67 -16.37 -23.68 80.17
CA LEU A 67 -17.05 -24.08 81.40
C LEU A 67 -16.08 -24.92 82.26
N PRO A 68 -16.13 -24.80 83.60
CA PRO A 68 -15.16 -25.45 84.48
C PRO A 68 -15.01 -26.93 84.15
N VAL A 69 -13.75 -27.39 84.02
CA VAL A 69 -13.40 -28.78 83.74
C VAL A 69 -13.94 -29.66 84.86
N ILE A 70 -14.89 -30.54 84.56
CA ILE A 70 -15.30 -31.62 85.46
C ILE A 70 -14.28 -32.76 85.27
N SER A 71 -13.55 -33.10 86.33
CA SER A 71 -12.60 -34.23 86.31
C SER A 71 -13.30 -35.52 85.87
N GLY A 72 -12.84 -36.11 84.75
CA GLY A 72 -13.36 -37.37 84.20
C GLY A 72 -13.93 -37.31 82.78
N LEU A 73 -14.09 -36.12 82.19
CA LEU A 73 -14.47 -35.95 80.78
C LEU A 73 -13.28 -35.46 79.93
N PRO A 74 -13.13 -35.94 78.68
CA PRO A 74 -12.09 -35.42 77.78
C PRO A 74 -12.30 -33.93 77.52
N ALA A 75 -11.21 -33.16 77.53
CA ALA A 75 -11.24 -31.73 77.22
C ALA A 75 -11.77 -31.50 75.79
N PHE A 76 -12.65 -30.52 75.61
CA PHE A 76 -13.09 -30.11 74.28
C PHE A 76 -11.87 -29.65 73.47
N PRO A 77 -11.64 -30.17 72.25
CA PRO A 77 -10.52 -29.73 71.43
C PRO A 77 -10.69 -28.24 71.09
N ALA A 78 -9.62 -27.47 71.21
CA ALA A 78 -9.56 -26.09 70.70
C ALA A 78 -9.89 -26.16 69.20
N ASN A 79 -10.92 -25.44 68.76
CA ASN A 79 -11.38 -25.52 67.37
C ASN A 79 -10.44 -24.70 66.46
N PRO A 80 -9.59 -25.33 65.61
CA PRO A 80 -8.71 -24.61 64.69
C PRO A 80 -9.48 -23.77 63.65
N ALA A 81 -10.80 -23.97 63.50
CA ALA A 81 -11.68 -23.17 62.62
C ALA A 81 -11.89 -21.71 63.06
N ALA A 82 -11.37 -21.30 64.21
CA ALA A 82 -11.53 -19.93 64.73
C ALA A 82 -10.40 -18.98 64.33
N GLN A 83 -9.28 -19.48 63.78
CA GLN A 83 -8.12 -18.66 63.41
C GLN A 83 -8.20 -18.20 61.94
N ARG A 84 -7.71 -16.98 61.66
CA ARG A 84 -7.55 -16.49 60.29
C ARG A 84 -6.09 -16.13 60.02
N VAL A 85 -5.59 -16.54 58.86
CA VAL A 85 -4.19 -16.37 58.45
C VAL A 85 -4.15 -15.66 57.10
N TRP A 86 -3.21 -14.73 56.96
CA TRP A 86 -2.86 -14.05 55.71
C TRP A 86 -1.41 -14.35 55.37
N HIS A 87 -1.14 -14.67 54.10
CA HIS A 87 0.18 -15.04 53.61
C HIS A 87 0.66 -14.00 52.61
N GLY A 88 1.62 -13.18 53.01
CA GLY A 88 2.13 -12.09 52.18
C GLY A 88 3.64 -12.04 52.11
N VAL A 89 4.13 -10.96 51.54
CA VAL A 89 5.55 -10.58 51.50
C VAL A 89 5.69 -9.18 52.07
N VAL A 90 6.83 -8.89 52.68
CA VAL A 90 7.15 -7.54 53.16
C VAL A 90 7.42 -6.64 51.95
N CYS A 91 6.58 -5.62 51.75
CA CYS A 91 6.76 -4.62 50.70
C CYS A 91 7.61 -3.44 51.19
N GLU A 92 7.35 -2.98 52.42
CA GLU A 92 8.06 -1.85 53.03
C GLU A 92 8.32 -2.14 54.51
N ALA A 93 9.41 -1.57 55.04
CA ALA A 93 9.81 -1.75 56.43
C ALA A 93 10.39 -0.45 57.00
N TRP A 94 9.99 -0.11 58.22
CA TRP A 94 10.47 1.05 58.96
C TRP A 94 10.96 0.66 60.34
N ARG A 95 12.03 1.33 60.80
CA ARG A 95 12.42 1.36 62.21
C ARG A 95 11.87 2.65 62.81
N GLU A 96 11.09 2.51 63.86
CA GLU A 96 10.43 3.61 64.56
C GLU A 96 11.11 3.84 65.92
N ASP A 97 10.34 4.23 66.93
CA ASP A 97 10.85 4.54 68.27
C ASP A 97 11.58 3.36 68.91
N SER A 98 12.68 3.65 69.59
CA SER A 98 13.45 2.68 70.38
C SER A 98 13.52 3.12 71.84
N ASN A 99 13.35 2.18 72.75
CA ASN A 99 13.63 2.37 74.17
C ASN A 99 14.68 1.34 74.64
N VAL A 100 15.02 1.35 75.94
CA VAL A 100 16.06 0.47 76.49
C VAL A 100 15.68 -1.02 76.45
N GLN A 101 14.39 -1.35 76.39
CA GLN A 101 13.87 -2.71 76.44
C GLN A 101 13.48 -3.26 75.05
N GLU A 102 12.93 -2.41 74.17
CA GLU A 102 12.43 -2.82 72.86
C GLU A 102 12.49 -1.69 71.81
N THR A 103 12.65 -2.08 70.55
CA THR A 103 12.51 -1.20 69.38
C THR A 103 11.23 -1.52 68.62
N ARG A 104 10.51 -0.48 68.18
CA ARG A 104 9.34 -0.59 67.31
C ARG A 104 9.76 -0.66 65.84
N TYR A 105 9.16 -1.59 65.13
CA TYR A 105 9.29 -1.73 63.69
C TYR A 105 7.91 -1.79 63.05
N ARG A 106 7.75 -1.14 61.90
CA ARG A 106 6.53 -1.20 61.10
C ARG A 106 6.82 -1.92 59.81
N PHE A 107 5.92 -2.80 59.40
CA PHE A 107 5.98 -3.54 58.15
C PHE A 107 4.70 -3.33 57.36
N ALA A 108 4.82 -2.99 56.08
CA ALA A 108 3.73 -3.05 55.13
C ALA A 108 3.83 -4.39 54.39
N ILE A 109 2.81 -5.22 54.53
CA ILE A 109 2.76 -6.58 54.02
C ILE A 109 1.59 -6.68 53.06
N GLY A 110 1.82 -7.22 51.88
CA GLY A 110 0.78 -7.47 50.89
C GLY A 110 0.98 -8.82 50.20
N PRO A 111 0.03 -9.23 49.35
CA PRO A 111 0.22 -10.41 48.51
C PRO A 111 1.32 -10.12 47.47
N ARG A 112 1.92 -11.16 46.91
CA ARG A 112 2.92 -11.02 45.83
C ARG A 112 2.43 -10.15 44.67
N LEU A 113 1.12 -10.17 44.39
CA LEU A 113 0.48 -9.35 43.36
C LEU A 113 0.74 -7.84 43.55
N ARG A 114 0.90 -7.39 44.80
CA ARG A 114 1.18 -5.97 45.11
C ARG A 114 2.52 -5.50 44.55
N LEU A 115 3.54 -6.38 44.52
CA LEU A 115 4.86 -6.03 44.00
C LEU A 115 4.84 -5.67 42.51
N LEU A 116 3.80 -6.10 41.77
CA LEU A 116 3.62 -5.79 40.36
C LEU A 116 3.17 -4.33 40.12
N ALA A 117 2.94 -3.56 41.19
CA ALA A 117 2.77 -2.11 41.13
C ALA A 117 4.10 -1.37 40.89
N GLU A 118 5.23 -2.02 41.16
CA GLU A 118 6.56 -1.43 41.04
C GLU A 118 7.06 -1.48 39.59
N GLY A 119 7.44 -0.32 39.05
CA GLY A 119 7.95 -0.19 37.69
C GLY A 119 6.85 -0.01 36.62
N ALA A 120 7.29 0.17 35.37
CA ALA A 120 6.42 0.30 34.21
C ALA A 120 7.13 -0.25 32.98
N THR A 121 6.36 -0.83 32.04
CA THR A 121 6.92 -1.41 30.82
C THR A 121 6.05 -1.11 29.59
N CYS A 122 6.58 -1.42 28.42
CA CYS A 122 5.86 -1.38 27.15
C CYS A 122 5.97 -2.76 26.49
N ARG A 123 4.83 -3.41 26.24
CA ARG A 123 4.82 -4.79 25.71
C ARG A 123 3.59 -5.04 24.85
N LEU A 124 3.76 -5.85 23.80
CA LEU A 124 2.67 -6.22 22.90
C LEU A 124 2.27 -7.69 23.10
N PHE A 125 0.97 -7.94 23.24
CA PHE A 125 0.39 -9.28 23.24
C PHE A 125 -0.45 -9.46 21.99
N GLN A 126 -0.33 -10.61 21.34
CA GLN A 126 -1.00 -10.89 20.06
C GLN A 126 -1.86 -12.14 20.13
N ASN A 127 -3.00 -12.13 19.44
CA ASN A 127 -3.90 -13.27 19.29
C ASN A 127 -4.22 -13.99 20.62
N SER A 128 -4.44 -13.22 21.68
CA SER A 128 -4.66 -13.74 23.03
C SER A 128 -5.93 -13.16 23.64
N SER A 129 -6.62 -13.93 24.48
CA SER A 129 -7.73 -13.41 25.30
C SER A 129 -7.22 -12.71 26.55
N VAL A 130 -8.05 -11.87 27.17
CA VAL A 130 -7.68 -11.16 28.42
C VAL A 130 -7.19 -12.11 29.52
N PRO A 131 -7.85 -13.26 29.83
CA PRO A 131 -7.34 -14.22 30.80
C PRO A 131 -5.97 -14.79 30.45
N GLN A 132 -5.70 -15.07 29.17
CA GLN A 132 -4.40 -15.57 28.73
C GLN A 132 -3.29 -14.54 28.93
N VAL A 133 -3.57 -13.26 28.63
CA VAL A 133 -2.61 -12.17 28.85
C VAL A 133 -2.33 -11.99 30.34
N ILE A 134 -3.37 -11.93 31.18
CA ILE A 134 -3.21 -11.81 32.64
C ILE A 134 -2.38 -12.99 33.18
N ALA A 135 -2.71 -14.22 32.76
CA ALA A 135 -1.97 -15.41 33.18
C ALA A 135 -0.49 -15.36 32.75
N ALA A 136 -0.19 -14.91 31.52
CA ALA A 136 1.17 -14.78 31.03
C ALA A 136 1.99 -13.77 31.83
N VAL A 137 1.40 -12.61 32.17
CA VAL A 137 2.05 -11.60 33.02
C VAL A 137 2.32 -12.16 34.42
N LEU A 138 1.33 -12.81 35.05
CA LEU A 138 1.51 -13.40 36.37
C LEU A 138 2.56 -14.52 36.37
N GLN A 139 2.59 -15.38 35.35
CA GLN A 139 3.58 -16.46 35.22
C GLN A 139 5.01 -15.93 35.10
N GLN A 140 5.22 -14.79 34.41
CA GLN A 140 6.52 -14.14 34.35
C GLN A 140 7.03 -13.71 35.74
N HIS A 141 6.11 -13.38 36.67
CA HIS A 141 6.41 -13.05 38.07
C HIS A 141 6.39 -14.28 39.00
N GLY A 142 6.43 -15.49 38.43
CA GLY A 142 6.55 -16.74 39.16
C GLY A 142 5.27 -17.21 39.85
N PHE A 143 4.09 -16.78 39.38
CA PHE A 143 2.83 -17.39 39.81
C PHE A 143 2.61 -18.68 39.02
N ALA A 144 2.48 -19.80 39.73
CA ALA A 144 2.12 -21.07 39.11
C ALA A 144 0.68 -21.03 38.60
N ALA A 145 0.33 -21.92 37.66
CA ALA A 145 -1.05 -22.07 37.22
C ALA A 145 -2.02 -22.42 38.36
N SER A 146 -1.52 -23.03 39.44
CA SER A 146 -2.29 -23.32 40.66
C SER A 146 -2.38 -22.15 41.64
N ASP A 147 -1.75 -21.00 41.36
CA ASP A 147 -1.85 -19.77 42.16
C ASP A 147 -2.95 -18.85 41.63
N MET A 148 -3.53 -19.16 40.47
CA MET A 148 -4.55 -18.35 39.80
C MET A 148 -5.69 -19.22 39.27
N ARG A 149 -6.92 -18.70 39.31
CA ARG A 149 -8.10 -19.40 38.79
C ARG A 149 -9.00 -18.42 38.06
N PHE A 150 -9.45 -18.79 36.86
CA PHE A 150 -10.44 -18.05 36.11
C PHE A 150 -11.74 -18.85 36.10
N GLN A 151 -12.78 -18.33 36.76
CA GLN A 151 -14.14 -18.86 36.69
C GLN A 151 -14.96 -17.90 35.84
N LEU A 152 -15.33 -18.34 34.65
CA LEU A 152 -16.00 -17.50 33.65
C LEU A 152 -17.30 -18.18 33.23
N THR A 153 -18.40 -17.43 33.22
CA THR A 153 -19.69 -17.95 32.74
C THR A 153 -19.69 -18.10 31.22
N THR A 154 -18.95 -17.24 30.50
CA THR A 154 -18.74 -17.38 29.05
C THR A 154 -17.27 -17.19 28.64
N PRO A 155 -16.79 -17.87 27.59
CA PRO A 155 -15.45 -17.64 27.05
C PRO A 155 -15.27 -16.20 26.58
N LEU A 156 -14.22 -15.54 27.05
CA LEU A 156 -13.86 -14.20 26.59
C LEU A 156 -13.18 -14.25 25.21
N PRO A 157 -13.39 -13.21 24.39
CA PRO A 157 -12.92 -13.23 23.03
C PRO A 157 -11.41 -13.00 22.92
N THR A 158 -10.85 -13.45 21.80
CA THR A 158 -9.45 -13.23 21.47
C THR A 158 -9.24 -11.83 20.87
N HIS A 159 -8.24 -11.12 21.38
CA HIS A 159 -7.83 -9.82 20.87
C HIS A 159 -6.68 -9.97 19.89
N ALA A 160 -6.75 -9.23 18.79
CA ALA A 160 -5.67 -9.24 17.81
C ALA A 160 -4.40 -8.61 18.39
N HIS A 161 -4.55 -7.50 19.11
CA HIS A 161 -3.51 -6.80 19.86
C HIS A 161 -4.05 -6.37 21.23
N LEU A 162 -3.23 -6.56 22.26
CA LEU A 162 -3.37 -5.92 23.58
C LEU A 162 -2.00 -5.38 23.97
N THR A 163 -1.93 -4.09 24.25
CA THR A 163 -0.67 -3.38 24.43
C THR A 163 -0.62 -2.82 25.84
N GLN A 164 0.41 -3.22 26.56
CA GLN A 164 0.80 -2.58 27.80
C GLN A 164 1.63 -1.35 27.44
N TRP A 165 1.21 -0.16 27.84
CA TRP A 165 1.89 1.08 27.48
C TRP A 165 2.19 1.95 28.70
N ARG A 166 3.46 1.94 29.13
CA ARG A 166 3.98 2.78 30.23
C ARG A 166 3.17 2.67 31.52
N GLU A 167 2.66 1.47 31.79
CA GLU A 167 1.90 1.15 32.99
C GLU A 167 2.56 -0.02 33.71
N SER A 168 2.36 -0.10 35.02
CA SER A 168 2.82 -1.25 35.82
C SER A 168 2.04 -2.52 35.45
N ASP A 169 2.60 -3.69 35.75
CA ASP A 169 1.93 -4.97 35.47
C ASP A 169 0.63 -5.10 36.26
N LEU A 170 0.57 -4.58 37.49
CA LEU A 170 -0.65 -4.55 38.29
C LEU A 170 -1.73 -3.63 37.67
N GLN A 171 -1.35 -2.43 37.21
CA GLN A 171 -2.28 -1.53 36.52
C GLN A 171 -2.80 -2.15 35.23
N PHE A 172 -1.93 -2.79 34.46
CA PHE A 172 -2.29 -3.48 33.22
C PHE A 172 -3.30 -4.60 33.48
N ILE A 173 -3.01 -5.50 34.44
CA ILE A 173 -3.92 -6.59 34.84
C ILE A 173 -5.26 -6.02 35.33
N SER A 174 -5.23 -5.02 36.21
CA SER A 174 -6.44 -4.43 36.79
C SER A 174 -7.29 -3.74 35.73
N ARG A 175 -6.67 -3.03 34.79
CA ARG A 175 -7.34 -2.38 33.66
C ARG A 175 -7.98 -3.40 32.73
N LEU A 176 -7.22 -4.42 32.30
CA LEU A 176 -7.76 -5.48 31.42
C LEU A 176 -8.90 -6.26 32.10
N ALA A 177 -8.76 -6.58 33.38
CA ALA A 177 -9.81 -7.23 34.15
C ALA A 177 -11.08 -6.35 34.20
N ALA A 178 -10.94 -5.07 34.52
CA ALA A 178 -12.05 -4.11 34.54
C ALA A 178 -12.73 -3.94 33.17
N GLU A 179 -11.94 -3.80 32.10
CA GLU A 179 -12.42 -3.71 30.72
C GLU A 179 -13.21 -4.97 30.31
N ALA A 180 -12.69 -6.14 30.67
CA ALA A 180 -13.34 -7.43 30.41
C ALA A 180 -14.55 -7.71 31.31
N GLY A 181 -14.72 -6.97 32.41
CA GLY A 181 -15.78 -7.16 33.42
C GLY A 181 -15.45 -8.20 34.48
N LEU A 182 -14.18 -8.59 34.62
CA LEU A 182 -13.68 -9.56 35.59
C LEU A 182 -13.33 -8.87 36.89
N PHE A 183 -13.91 -9.32 38.00
CA PHE A 183 -13.40 -8.98 39.31
C PHE A 183 -12.41 -10.04 39.79
N TYR A 184 -11.53 -9.69 40.72
CA TYR A 184 -10.65 -10.64 41.38
C TYR A 184 -10.67 -10.54 42.90
N GLN A 185 -10.41 -11.69 43.53
CA GLN A 185 -10.36 -11.86 44.98
C GLN A 185 -9.29 -12.87 45.38
N PHE A 186 -8.85 -12.80 46.64
CA PHE A 186 -7.93 -13.75 47.24
C PHE A 186 -8.70 -14.81 48.03
N VAL A 187 -8.72 -16.04 47.54
CA VAL A 187 -9.39 -17.18 48.18
C VAL A 187 -8.36 -18.11 48.81
N VAL A 188 -8.71 -18.77 49.91
CA VAL A 188 -7.85 -19.77 50.56
C VAL A 188 -8.48 -21.14 50.35
N GLU A 189 -7.73 -22.06 49.72
CA GLU A 189 -8.15 -23.44 49.47
C GLU A 189 -7.97 -24.32 50.73
N GLU A 190 -8.54 -25.53 50.71
CA GLU A 190 -8.52 -26.47 51.86
C GLU A 190 -7.09 -26.82 52.33
N ALA A 191 -6.10 -26.77 51.43
CA ALA A 191 -4.69 -26.97 51.74
C ALA A 191 -4.01 -25.74 52.42
N GLY A 192 -4.76 -24.67 52.73
CA GLY A 192 -4.25 -23.44 53.34
C GLY A 192 -3.52 -22.51 52.35
N LYS A 193 -3.57 -22.80 51.05
CA LYS A 193 -2.92 -22.03 50.00
C LYS A 193 -3.83 -20.89 49.53
N GLU A 194 -3.27 -19.68 49.41
CA GLU A 194 -3.97 -18.53 48.81
C GLU A 194 -3.90 -18.59 47.27
N VAL A 195 -5.05 -18.38 46.62
CA VAL A 195 -5.23 -18.40 45.17
C VAL A 195 -5.92 -17.12 44.72
N LEU A 196 -5.44 -16.52 43.64
CA LEU A 196 -6.06 -15.37 43.00
C LEU A 196 -7.19 -15.83 42.06
N LEU A 197 -8.43 -15.60 42.46
CA LEU A 197 -9.62 -16.00 41.71
C LEU A 197 -10.18 -14.81 40.93
N PHE A 198 -10.30 -14.95 39.61
CA PHE A 198 -11.03 -14.04 38.72
C PHE A 198 -12.43 -14.60 38.43
N GLY A 199 -13.45 -13.75 38.56
CA GLY A 199 -14.85 -14.09 38.32
C GLY A 199 -15.61 -13.01 37.54
N ASP A 200 -16.65 -13.40 36.82
CA ASP A 200 -17.49 -12.48 36.01
C ASP A 200 -18.99 -12.49 36.38
N ASN A 201 -19.41 -13.25 37.41
CA ASN A 201 -20.82 -13.47 37.70
C ASN A 201 -21.08 -13.76 39.20
N LEU A 202 -22.37 -13.71 39.61
CA LEU A 202 -22.85 -13.89 40.98
C LEU A 202 -22.54 -15.27 41.57
N GLU A 203 -22.42 -16.28 40.72
CA GLU A 203 -22.11 -17.67 41.10
C GLU A 203 -20.67 -17.84 41.60
N HIS A 204 -19.80 -16.89 41.26
CA HIS A 204 -18.39 -16.89 41.67
C HIS A 204 -18.15 -16.21 43.03
N TYR A 205 -19.21 -15.77 43.71
CA TYR A 205 -19.14 -15.27 45.09
C TYR A 205 -19.01 -16.41 46.09
N GLY A 206 -18.20 -16.19 47.12
CA GLY A 206 -18.10 -17.09 48.27
C GLY A 206 -19.44 -17.13 49.00
N ARG A 207 -19.99 -18.33 49.21
CA ARG A 207 -21.26 -18.55 49.92
C ARG A 207 -21.11 -19.64 50.96
N GLY A 208 -21.90 -19.54 52.02
CA GLY A 208 -22.03 -20.59 53.05
C GLY A 208 -21.20 -20.39 54.32
N ARG A 209 -20.25 -19.44 54.35
CA ARG A 209 -19.41 -19.18 55.53
C ARG A 209 -20.00 -18.16 56.51
N LEU A 210 -20.70 -17.14 56.00
CA LEU A 210 -21.23 -16.01 56.77
C LEU A 210 -22.75 -16.04 56.78
N LEU A 211 -23.31 -17.08 57.41
CA LEU A 211 -24.75 -17.29 57.52
C LEU A 211 -25.27 -16.89 58.90
N ASP A 212 -26.44 -16.25 58.92
CA ASP A 212 -27.20 -15.87 60.11
C ASP A 212 -26.33 -15.12 61.17
N ILE A 213 -25.53 -14.17 60.69
CA ILE A 213 -24.64 -13.35 61.53
C ILE A 213 -25.47 -12.35 62.35
N PRO A 214 -25.32 -12.29 63.70
CA PRO A 214 -26.13 -11.41 64.53
C PRO A 214 -25.87 -9.92 64.30
N LEU A 215 -26.94 -9.12 64.14
CA LEU A 215 -26.90 -7.67 64.18
C LEU A 215 -27.35 -7.15 65.56
N ARG A 216 -26.41 -6.69 66.39
CA ARG A 216 -26.66 -6.28 67.78
C ARG A 216 -25.91 -5.00 68.14
N ALA A 217 -26.64 -3.94 68.47
CA ALA A 217 -26.04 -2.70 68.95
C ALA A 217 -25.19 -2.95 70.22
N PRO A 218 -24.07 -2.22 70.41
CA PRO A 218 -23.24 -2.34 71.60
C PRO A 218 -24.02 -1.87 72.84
N GLY A 219 -24.59 -2.82 73.61
CA GLY A 219 -25.30 -2.58 74.87
C GLY A 219 -24.37 -2.70 76.08
N GLY A 220 -24.50 -1.80 77.05
CA GLY A 220 -23.45 -1.48 78.03
C GLY A 220 -23.19 -2.43 79.22
N LEU A 221 -23.84 -3.60 79.37
CA LEU A 221 -23.69 -4.38 80.62
C LEU A 221 -23.48 -5.91 80.51
N ARG A 222 -23.48 -6.51 79.32
CA ARG A 222 -22.92 -7.86 79.09
C ARG A 222 -22.95 -8.16 77.59
N GLN A 223 -21.77 -8.26 76.98
CA GLN A 223 -21.66 -8.86 75.65
C GLN A 223 -21.82 -10.38 75.82
N ASP A 224 -22.75 -10.99 75.08
CA ASP A 224 -22.54 -12.39 74.69
C ASP A 224 -21.18 -12.44 74.00
N ASP A 225 -20.27 -13.35 74.38
CA ASP A 225 -18.93 -13.52 73.79
C ASP A 225 -18.95 -13.99 72.32
N ARG A 226 -20.11 -13.91 71.65
CA ARG A 226 -20.28 -14.31 70.26
C ARG A 226 -19.94 -13.13 69.33
N PRO A 227 -19.10 -13.33 68.30
CA PRO A 227 -18.85 -12.31 67.29
C PRO A 227 -20.15 -11.83 66.63
N ALA A 228 -20.34 -10.52 66.53
CA ALA A 228 -21.54 -9.91 65.99
C ALA A 228 -21.22 -8.62 65.21
N ILE A 229 -22.17 -8.21 64.37
CA ILE A 229 -22.15 -6.90 63.71
C ILE A 229 -22.85 -5.90 64.63
N GLN A 230 -22.19 -4.79 64.90
CA GLN A 230 -22.56 -3.83 65.93
C GLN A 230 -23.20 -2.56 65.37
N GLN A 231 -22.80 -2.17 64.15
CA GLN A 231 -23.38 -1.04 63.44
C GLN A 231 -23.64 -1.45 62.00
N TRP A 232 -24.75 -0.96 61.45
CA TRP A 232 -25.16 -1.21 60.08
C TRP A 232 -25.82 0.03 59.51
N GLN A 233 -25.39 0.47 58.33
CA GLN A 233 -25.90 1.64 57.63
C GLN A 233 -26.07 1.30 56.16
N ILE A 234 -27.17 1.71 55.55
CA ILE A 234 -27.41 1.53 54.12
C ILE A 234 -27.40 2.91 53.47
N HIS A 235 -26.61 3.06 52.41
CA HIS A 235 -26.51 4.28 51.63
C HIS A 235 -26.94 4.00 50.18
N GLN A 236 -27.90 4.78 49.70
CA GLN A 236 -28.36 4.73 48.31
C GLN A 236 -27.92 5.97 47.55
N ARG A 237 -27.56 5.79 46.28
CA ARG A 237 -27.25 6.86 45.33
C ARG A 237 -27.90 6.58 43.98
N SER A 238 -27.93 7.61 43.13
CA SER A 238 -28.39 7.44 41.76
C SER A 238 -27.53 6.43 40.98
N MET A 239 -28.17 5.71 40.07
CA MET A 239 -27.55 4.90 39.02
C MET A 239 -27.94 5.42 37.64
N LEU A 240 -27.17 5.04 36.63
CA LEU A 240 -27.49 5.35 35.24
C LEU A 240 -28.81 4.68 34.84
N HIS A 241 -29.61 5.39 34.05
CA HIS A 241 -30.82 4.82 33.46
C HIS A 241 -30.48 3.92 32.27
N SER A 242 -29.57 4.39 31.43
CA SER A 242 -29.02 3.62 30.32
C SER A 242 -27.57 3.99 30.03
N VAL A 243 -26.90 3.11 29.29
CA VAL A 243 -25.54 3.27 28.80
C VAL A 243 -25.52 2.95 27.32
N ARG A 244 -25.01 3.87 26.50
CA ARG A 244 -24.87 3.71 25.05
C ARG A 244 -23.41 3.74 24.63
N ARG A 245 -23.03 2.82 23.75
CA ARG A 245 -21.67 2.70 23.21
C ARG A 245 -21.72 2.60 21.70
N THR A 246 -20.87 3.38 21.06
CA THR A 246 -20.73 3.40 19.61
C THR A 246 -19.26 3.26 19.22
N ASP A 247 -19.00 2.58 18.11
CA ASP A 247 -17.65 2.36 17.62
C ASP A 247 -17.58 2.30 16.08
N PHE A 248 -16.37 2.22 15.53
CA PHE A 248 -16.12 2.02 14.11
C PHE A 248 -15.04 0.96 13.89
N ASN A 249 -15.43 -0.15 13.23
CA ASN A 249 -14.50 -1.17 12.79
C ASN A 249 -14.35 -1.14 11.27
N TYR A 250 -13.16 -0.80 10.79
CA TYR A 250 -12.88 -0.70 9.35
C TYR A 250 -12.99 -2.04 8.60
N LEU A 251 -12.91 -3.19 9.29
CA LEU A 251 -13.09 -4.50 8.68
C LEU A 251 -14.57 -4.80 8.36
N THR A 252 -15.48 -4.16 9.09
CA THR A 252 -16.92 -4.29 8.95
C THR A 252 -17.54 -2.89 8.83
N ALA A 253 -16.98 -2.05 7.95
CA ALA A 253 -17.29 -0.62 7.86
C ALA A 253 -18.78 -0.34 7.56
N ASP A 254 -19.48 -1.26 6.89
CA ASP A 254 -20.91 -1.15 6.59
C ASP A 254 -21.80 -1.51 7.81
N THR A 255 -21.22 -2.05 8.88
CA THR A 255 -21.95 -2.43 10.09
C THR A 255 -21.95 -1.27 11.07
N VAL A 256 -23.15 -0.81 11.45
CA VAL A 256 -23.31 0.20 12.50
C VAL A 256 -23.06 -0.48 13.85
N LEU A 257 -22.02 -0.05 14.55
CA LEU A 257 -21.73 -0.46 15.92
C LEU A 257 -22.33 0.57 16.87
N ASP A 258 -23.56 0.32 17.30
CA ASP A 258 -24.31 1.17 18.21
C ASP A 258 -25.18 0.29 19.10
N ALA A 259 -24.89 0.26 20.40
CA ALA A 259 -25.62 -0.54 21.35
C ALA A 259 -25.94 0.27 22.61
N GLU A 260 -27.16 0.10 23.11
CA GLU A 260 -27.62 0.69 24.35
C GLU A 260 -28.13 -0.41 25.30
N HIS A 261 -27.75 -0.33 26.56
CA HIS A 261 -28.25 -1.19 27.62
C HIS A 261 -28.75 -0.33 28.79
N GLY A 262 -29.95 -0.62 29.28
CA GLY A 262 -30.55 0.16 30.34
C GLY A 262 -31.86 -0.45 30.84
N LEU A 263 -32.57 0.33 31.64
CA LEU A 263 -33.80 -0.10 32.30
C LEU A 263 -35.02 0.24 31.45
N GLY A 264 -36.00 -0.66 31.44
CA GLY A 264 -37.30 -0.42 30.81
C GLY A 264 -38.13 0.57 31.62
N GLY A 265 -38.41 1.75 31.04
CA GLY A 265 -39.25 2.78 31.66
C GLY A 265 -38.60 3.50 32.85
N PRO A 266 -39.34 4.40 33.52
CA PRO A 266 -38.83 5.13 34.69
C PRO A 266 -38.65 4.19 35.89
N GLN A 267 -37.47 4.20 36.51
CA GLN A 267 -37.18 3.48 37.75
C GLN A 267 -36.66 4.41 38.85
N PRO A 268 -36.96 4.15 40.14
CA PRO A 268 -36.43 4.94 41.25
C PRO A 268 -34.89 4.95 41.25
N ALA A 269 -34.31 6.12 41.52
CA ALA A 269 -32.86 6.37 41.53
C ALA A 269 -32.13 6.14 40.18
N ALA A 270 -32.81 5.78 39.09
CA ALA A 270 -32.24 5.69 37.75
C ALA A 270 -32.34 7.06 37.04
N TYR A 271 -31.21 7.63 36.61
CA TYR A 271 -31.19 8.90 35.88
C TYR A 271 -29.99 8.99 34.93
N GLY A 272 -30.18 9.66 33.79
CA GLY A 272 -29.13 9.99 32.83
C GLY A 272 -28.76 8.83 31.90
N LEU A 273 -28.17 9.22 30.77
CA LEU A 273 -27.57 8.33 29.78
C LEU A 273 -26.06 8.56 29.79
N ASP A 274 -25.29 7.49 29.96
CA ASP A 274 -23.84 7.54 29.73
C ASP A 274 -23.51 7.12 28.30
N TYR A 275 -23.01 8.05 27.50
CA TYR A 275 -22.64 7.83 26.11
C TYR A 275 -21.12 7.96 25.92
N ALA A 276 -20.51 6.99 25.23
CA ALA A 276 -19.10 7.05 24.85
C ALA A 276 -18.86 6.47 23.45
N TRP A 277 -17.87 7.04 22.76
CA TRP A 277 -17.38 6.62 21.45
C TRP A 277 -16.01 5.92 21.58
N GLY A 278 -15.82 4.83 20.85
CA GLY A 278 -14.48 4.24 20.64
C GLY A 278 -13.94 3.42 21.82
N GLU A 279 -14.81 2.69 22.54
CA GLU A 279 -14.40 1.85 23.69
C GLU A 279 -13.91 0.44 23.27
N GLY A 280 -13.60 0.23 21.98
CA GLY A 280 -13.01 -1.01 21.47
C GLY A 280 -14.03 -2.09 21.08
N GLY A 281 -15.24 -1.69 20.71
CA GLY A 281 -16.28 -2.57 20.18
C GLY A 281 -15.85 -3.20 18.84
N ARG A 282 -15.56 -4.50 18.83
CA ARG A 282 -15.11 -5.23 17.62
C ARG A 282 -16.27 -5.57 16.68
N ASP A 283 -17.43 -5.86 17.26
CA ASP A 283 -18.67 -6.20 16.58
C ASP A 283 -19.87 -5.75 17.43
N ALA A 284 -21.08 -5.95 16.92
CA ALA A 284 -22.31 -5.51 17.58
C ALA A 284 -22.53 -6.22 18.95
N ALA A 285 -22.16 -7.51 19.06
CA ALA A 285 -22.33 -8.28 20.29
C ALA A 285 -21.37 -7.79 21.38
N GLU A 286 -20.11 -7.51 21.03
CA GLU A 286 -19.12 -6.96 21.94
C GLU A 286 -19.49 -5.54 22.39
N THR A 287 -20.00 -4.71 21.48
CA THR A 287 -20.46 -3.35 21.80
C THR A 287 -21.62 -3.39 22.81
N ALA A 288 -22.59 -4.31 22.61
CA ALA A 288 -23.68 -4.54 23.55
C ALA A 288 -23.18 -5.08 24.91
N ARG A 289 -22.18 -5.98 24.89
CA ARG A 289 -21.53 -6.50 26.10
C ARG A 289 -20.87 -5.39 26.91
N ILE A 290 -20.14 -4.48 26.26
CA ILE A 290 -19.51 -3.32 26.93
C ILE A 290 -20.60 -2.46 27.57
N ALA A 291 -21.65 -2.07 26.84
CA ALA A 291 -22.77 -1.28 27.39
C ALA A 291 -23.40 -1.95 28.64
N LEU A 292 -23.64 -3.26 28.58
CA LEU A 292 -24.10 -4.06 29.71
C LEU A 292 -23.16 -3.98 30.91
N LEU A 293 -21.85 -4.20 30.72
CA LEU A 293 -20.87 -4.17 31.81
C LEU A 293 -20.81 -2.80 32.51
N ARG A 294 -20.88 -1.72 31.74
CA ARG A 294 -20.88 -0.35 32.27
C ARG A 294 -22.15 -0.03 33.06
N HIS A 295 -23.30 -0.48 32.56
CA HIS A 295 -24.56 -0.34 33.30
C HIS A 295 -24.54 -1.16 34.61
N GLN A 296 -24.09 -2.41 34.57
CA GLN A 296 -23.91 -3.26 35.75
C GLN A 296 -22.96 -2.62 36.77
N ALA A 297 -21.87 -1.99 36.31
CA ALA A 297 -20.95 -1.25 37.17
C ALA A 297 -21.64 -0.08 37.91
N SER A 298 -22.54 0.64 37.25
CA SER A 298 -23.34 1.67 37.91
C SER A 298 -24.37 1.08 38.88
N GLN A 299 -25.04 -0.01 38.48
CA GLN A 299 -26.11 -0.66 39.27
C GLN A 299 -25.57 -1.28 40.57
N ALA A 300 -24.43 -1.98 40.50
CA ALA A 300 -23.77 -2.59 41.66
C ALA A 300 -23.44 -1.56 42.75
N ARG A 301 -23.23 -0.31 42.34
CA ARG A 301 -22.83 0.80 43.20
C ARG A 301 -24.00 1.59 43.77
N GLN A 302 -25.23 1.41 43.28
CA GLN A 302 -26.41 2.17 43.69
C GLN A 302 -26.76 2.00 45.17
N CYS A 303 -26.67 0.78 45.71
CA CYS A 303 -26.95 0.47 47.12
C CYS A 303 -25.68 -0.11 47.77
N VAL A 304 -25.15 0.58 48.78
CA VAL A 304 -23.96 0.16 49.52
C VAL A 304 -24.29 0.17 51.01
N ALA A 305 -24.13 -0.96 51.68
CA ALA A 305 -24.15 -1.05 53.11
C ALA A 305 -22.75 -0.87 53.71
N SER A 306 -22.67 -0.24 54.88
CA SER A 306 -21.47 -0.15 55.72
C SER A 306 -21.76 -0.77 57.07
N GLY A 307 -20.95 -1.77 57.43
CA GLY A 307 -21.05 -2.49 58.69
C GLY A 307 -19.80 -2.33 59.54
N SER A 308 -19.94 -2.48 60.86
CA SER A 308 -18.79 -2.64 61.77
C SER A 308 -19.08 -3.68 62.84
N GLY A 309 -18.09 -4.50 63.21
CA GLY A 309 -18.27 -5.52 64.24
C GLY A 309 -17.00 -6.28 64.59
N THR A 310 -17.16 -7.45 65.20
CA THR A 310 -16.07 -8.30 65.71
C THR A 310 -15.93 -9.64 64.99
N VAL A 311 -16.69 -9.86 63.91
CA VAL A 311 -16.68 -11.10 63.12
C VAL A 311 -15.36 -11.22 62.35
N LEU A 312 -14.53 -12.21 62.68
CA LEU A 312 -13.18 -12.36 62.12
C LEU A 312 -13.16 -12.72 60.62
N HIS A 313 -14.15 -13.52 60.19
CA HIS A 313 -14.22 -14.10 58.84
C HIS A 313 -14.82 -13.17 57.78
N ILE A 314 -15.07 -11.90 58.11
CA ILE A 314 -15.47 -10.87 57.13
C ILE A 314 -14.37 -10.72 56.08
N ARG A 315 -14.68 -11.02 54.82
CA ARG A 315 -13.72 -10.99 53.71
C ARG A 315 -14.40 -10.49 52.43
N PRO A 316 -13.74 -9.65 51.61
CA PRO A 316 -14.25 -9.30 50.30
C PRO A 316 -14.51 -10.53 49.43
N GLY A 317 -15.63 -10.52 48.70
CA GLY A 317 -16.07 -11.59 47.81
C GLY A 317 -16.93 -12.68 48.46
N GLU A 318 -17.10 -12.67 49.79
CA GLU A 318 -18.04 -13.53 50.51
C GLU A 318 -19.41 -12.85 50.68
N VAL A 319 -20.48 -13.65 50.60
CA VAL A 319 -21.86 -13.21 50.84
C VAL A 319 -22.18 -13.34 52.32
N LEU A 320 -22.42 -12.20 52.96
CA LEU A 320 -22.90 -12.05 54.32
C LEU A 320 -24.42 -12.10 54.36
N ARG A 321 -24.97 -13.00 55.19
CA ARG A 321 -26.38 -13.01 55.56
C ARG A 321 -26.51 -12.69 57.04
N LEU A 322 -27.23 -11.60 57.33
CA LEU A 322 -27.54 -11.18 58.69
C LEU A 322 -28.74 -11.98 59.22
N ASP A 323 -28.86 -12.08 60.54
CA ASP A 323 -30.08 -12.60 61.20
C ASP A 323 -31.30 -11.69 60.99
N HIS A 324 -31.07 -10.45 60.60
CA HIS A 324 -32.06 -9.48 60.17
C HIS A 324 -32.14 -9.40 58.63
N ALA A 325 -33.34 -9.55 58.08
CA ALA A 325 -33.57 -9.41 56.64
C ALA A 325 -33.75 -7.93 56.24
N PHE A 326 -33.13 -7.53 55.13
CA PHE A 326 -33.26 -6.19 54.55
C PHE A 326 -33.91 -6.30 53.17
N ALA A 327 -34.88 -5.41 52.88
CA ALA A 327 -35.60 -5.43 51.60
C ALA A 327 -34.68 -5.13 50.41
N GLU A 328 -33.61 -4.37 50.64
CA GLU A 328 -32.63 -3.99 49.63
C GLU A 328 -31.73 -5.16 49.18
N ALA A 329 -31.67 -6.25 49.95
CA ALA A 329 -30.73 -7.35 49.74
C ALA A 329 -31.30 -8.70 50.23
N GLU A 330 -32.40 -9.15 49.61
CA GLU A 330 -33.09 -10.40 49.96
C GLU A 330 -32.16 -11.64 49.94
N HIS A 331 -31.19 -11.65 49.01
CA HIS A 331 -30.25 -12.74 48.83
C HIS A 331 -28.91 -12.58 49.58
N GLY A 332 -28.85 -11.63 50.51
CA GLY A 332 -27.67 -11.30 51.31
C GLY A 332 -26.81 -10.19 50.70
N TRP A 333 -25.70 -9.89 51.37
CA TRP A 333 -24.81 -8.78 51.08
C TRP A 333 -23.42 -9.28 50.66
N LEU A 334 -22.99 -8.99 49.44
CA LEU A 334 -21.63 -9.25 48.98
C LEU A 334 -20.68 -8.23 49.62
N ILE A 335 -19.72 -8.70 50.41
CA ILE A 335 -18.69 -7.83 50.99
C ILE A 335 -17.72 -7.40 49.88
N ILE A 336 -17.51 -6.10 49.70
CA ILE A 336 -16.64 -5.55 48.65
C ILE A 336 -15.33 -4.98 49.20
N ALA A 337 -15.32 -4.58 50.48
CA ALA A 337 -14.14 -4.07 51.15
C ALA A 337 -14.25 -4.30 52.66
N ALA A 338 -13.13 -4.55 53.33
CA ALA A 338 -13.03 -4.72 54.77
C ALA A 338 -11.73 -4.11 55.31
N ARG A 339 -11.84 -3.41 56.42
CA ARG A 339 -10.72 -2.87 57.21
C ARG A 339 -10.75 -3.56 58.57
N HIS A 340 -9.69 -4.28 58.88
CA HIS A 340 -9.45 -5.02 60.11
C HIS A 340 -8.46 -4.25 60.98
N GLN A 341 -8.74 -4.12 62.27
CA GLN A 341 -7.89 -3.40 63.20
C GLN A 341 -7.82 -4.13 64.54
N GLY A 342 -6.70 -3.96 65.24
CA GLY A 342 -6.51 -4.48 66.59
C GLY A 342 -5.15 -4.06 67.13
N ALA A 343 -5.02 -4.07 68.45
CA ALA A 343 -3.78 -3.74 69.15
C ALA A 343 -3.61 -4.56 70.42
N ARG A 344 -2.41 -4.55 70.99
CA ARG A 344 -2.12 -5.27 72.24
C ARG A 344 -3.04 -4.85 73.38
N ASP A 345 -3.49 -3.60 73.36
CA ASP A 345 -4.40 -2.95 74.30
C ASP A 345 -5.82 -2.75 73.76
N GLN A 346 -6.09 -3.14 72.50
CA GLN A 346 -7.38 -2.97 71.84
C GLN A 346 -7.85 -4.28 71.19
N ALA A 347 -9.03 -4.75 71.59
CA ALA A 347 -9.65 -5.92 70.98
C ALA A 347 -9.88 -5.74 69.46
N TYR A 348 -9.95 -6.86 68.75
CA TYR A 348 -10.17 -6.86 67.31
C TYR A 348 -11.54 -6.27 66.94
N HIS A 349 -11.54 -5.38 65.95
CA HIS A 349 -12.75 -4.91 65.29
C HIS A 349 -12.52 -4.76 63.78
N ASN A 350 -13.61 -4.78 63.02
CA ASN A 350 -13.57 -4.50 61.60
C ASN A 350 -14.68 -3.52 61.19
N ARG A 351 -14.43 -2.86 60.06
CA ARG A 351 -15.42 -2.10 59.30
C ARG A 351 -15.41 -2.60 57.88
N PHE A 352 -16.57 -2.75 57.25
CA PHE A 352 -16.63 -3.28 55.90
C PHE A 352 -17.76 -2.63 55.11
N GLN A 353 -17.65 -2.73 53.80
CA GLN A 353 -18.66 -2.29 52.85
C GLN A 353 -19.19 -3.50 52.11
N ALA A 354 -20.48 -3.49 51.80
CA ALA A 354 -21.14 -4.55 51.08
C ALA A 354 -22.20 -4.01 50.12
N ILE A 355 -22.52 -4.77 49.07
CA ILE A 355 -23.60 -4.47 48.13
C ILE A 355 -24.60 -5.63 48.11
N PRO A 356 -25.83 -5.44 47.64
CA PRO A 356 -26.76 -6.55 47.44
C PRO A 356 -26.14 -7.67 46.58
N ALA A 357 -26.22 -8.92 47.03
CA ALA A 357 -25.55 -10.07 46.42
C ALA A 357 -26.21 -10.58 45.12
N ASP A 358 -27.31 -9.96 44.70
CA ASP A 358 -28.00 -10.15 43.42
C ASP A 358 -27.46 -9.21 42.32
N ARG A 359 -26.55 -8.30 42.66
CA ARG A 359 -25.92 -7.37 41.73
C ARG A 359 -24.51 -7.82 41.42
N ILE A 360 -24.16 -7.81 40.12
CA ILE A 360 -22.83 -8.23 39.71
C ILE A 360 -21.83 -7.10 39.94
N TRP A 361 -20.90 -7.30 40.86
CA TRP A 361 -19.75 -6.44 41.06
C TRP A 361 -18.90 -6.35 39.78
N ARG A 362 -18.65 -5.12 39.35
CA ARG A 362 -17.72 -4.79 38.26
C ARG A 362 -16.66 -3.85 38.80
N PRO A 363 -15.36 -4.14 38.55
CA PRO A 363 -14.28 -3.26 38.99
C PRO A 363 -14.45 -1.83 38.47
N ALA A 364 -13.81 -0.88 39.12
CA ALA A 364 -13.73 0.48 38.58
C ALA A 364 -12.81 0.48 37.35
N LEU A 365 -13.21 1.20 36.29
CA LEU A 365 -12.37 1.33 35.11
C LEU A 365 -11.18 2.22 35.40
N LEU A 366 -10.00 1.74 35.01
CA LEU A 366 -8.79 2.54 35.00
C LEU A 366 -8.68 3.26 33.64
N PRO A 367 -8.17 4.51 33.60
CA PRO A 367 -7.95 5.20 32.34
C PRO A 367 -7.03 4.39 31.43
N LYS A 368 -7.48 4.10 30.20
CA LYS A 368 -6.65 3.44 29.19
C LYS A 368 -5.48 4.36 28.79
N PRO A 369 -4.23 3.86 28.80
CA PRO A 369 -3.10 4.68 28.39
C PRO A 369 -3.22 5.08 26.91
N ARG A 370 -2.82 6.31 26.59
CA ARG A 370 -2.93 6.87 25.23
C ARG A 370 -1.57 7.26 24.65
N ILE A 371 -1.42 7.07 23.34
CA ILE A 371 -0.28 7.53 22.54
C ILE A 371 -0.74 8.73 21.70
N TYR A 372 -0.44 9.94 22.16
CA TYR A 372 -0.85 11.17 21.50
C TYR A 372 -0.04 11.54 20.24
N GLY A 373 1.07 10.83 19.99
CA GLY A 373 1.97 11.09 18.86
C GLY A 373 2.10 9.89 17.93
N THR A 374 3.19 9.84 17.18
CA THR A 374 3.55 8.65 16.39
C THR A 374 4.72 7.92 17.02
N LEU A 375 4.77 6.61 16.81
CA LEU A 375 5.89 5.77 17.23
C LEU A 375 6.61 5.19 16.01
N PRO A 376 7.95 5.14 16.01
CA PRO A 376 8.68 4.56 14.91
C PRO A 376 8.49 3.03 14.90
N ALA A 377 8.34 2.50 13.70
CA ALA A 377 8.30 1.08 13.42
C ALA A 377 9.04 0.77 12.12
N MET A 378 9.17 -0.51 11.82
CA MET A 378 9.80 -0.98 10.59
C MET A 378 8.91 -1.99 9.89
N VAL A 379 8.68 -1.83 8.60
CA VAL A 379 7.97 -2.83 7.79
C VAL A 379 8.79 -4.12 7.76
N VAL A 380 8.15 -5.26 8.01
CA VAL A 380 8.79 -6.58 8.05
C VAL A 380 8.16 -7.54 7.05
N SER A 381 8.92 -8.56 6.66
CA SER A 381 8.42 -9.70 5.90
C SER A 381 8.96 -11.02 6.46
N PRO A 382 8.32 -12.16 6.13
CA PRO A 382 8.86 -13.49 6.43
C PRO A 382 10.27 -13.69 5.90
N GLY A 383 10.96 -14.71 6.43
CA GLY A 383 12.32 -15.06 6.01
C GLY A 383 13.35 -13.97 6.34
N ASP A 384 13.19 -13.29 7.49
CA ASP A 384 14.07 -12.21 7.97
C ASP A 384 14.28 -11.08 6.94
N ASN A 385 13.17 -10.55 6.41
CA ASN A 385 13.19 -9.46 5.43
C ASN A 385 13.85 -9.80 4.08
N SER A 386 14.04 -11.09 3.76
CA SER A 386 14.65 -11.54 2.49
C SER A 386 13.75 -11.44 1.26
N TYR A 387 12.43 -11.25 1.45
CA TYR A 387 11.49 -11.17 0.34
C TYR A 387 11.78 -9.95 -0.54
N ARG A 388 11.91 -10.20 -1.85
CA ARG A 388 12.14 -9.14 -2.84
C ARG A 388 10.98 -8.15 -2.93
N TYR A 389 9.76 -8.65 -2.79
CA TYR A 389 8.52 -7.90 -2.96
C TYR A 389 7.87 -7.58 -1.60
N PRO A 390 7.06 -6.52 -1.53
CA PRO A 390 6.26 -6.18 -0.36
C PRO A 390 5.40 -7.36 0.11
N PHE A 391 5.34 -7.57 1.43
CA PHE A 391 4.50 -8.60 2.04
C PHE A 391 3.20 -7.95 2.53
N LEU A 392 2.15 -8.10 1.73
CA LEU A 392 0.82 -7.54 1.97
C LEU A 392 -0.19 -8.65 2.23
N ASP A 393 -1.23 -8.35 2.99
CA ASP A 393 -2.42 -9.20 3.05
C ASP A 393 -3.45 -8.85 1.95
N GLU A 394 -4.57 -9.56 1.92
CA GLU A 394 -5.66 -9.37 0.94
C GLU A 394 -6.29 -7.95 0.98
N LEU A 395 -6.10 -7.22 2.07
CA LEU A 395 -6.59 -5.84 2.25
C LEU A 395 -5.49 -4.79 1.99
N GLY A 396 -4.30 -5.20 1.58
CA GLY A 396 -3.16 -4.31 1.32
C GLY A 396 -2.53 -3.71 2.58
N ARG A 397 -2.65 -4.39 3.72
CA ARG A 397 -2.04 -4.02 5.01
C ARG A 397 -0.64 -4.62 5.15
N TYR A 398 0.15 -4.03 6.04
CA TYR A 398 1.56 -4.38 6.26
C TYR A 398 1.77 -5.02 7.62
N ARG A 399 2.79 -5.84 7.78
CA ARG A 399 3.28 -6.19 9.12
C ARG A 399 4.46 -5.31 9.48
N VAL A 400 4.54 -4.93 10.75
CA VAL A 400 5.53 -4.00 11.25
C VAL A 400 6.13 -4.53 12.55
N ARG A 401 7.39 -4.18 12.79
CA ARG A 401 8.03 -4.37 14.09
C ARG A 401 7.98 -3.05 14.85
N PHE A 402 7.28 -3.04 15.98
CA PHE A 402 7.29 -1.93 16.93
C PHE A 402 8.66 -1.86 17.59
N LEU A 403 9.29 -0.68 17.60
CA LEU A 403 10.66 -0.56 18.15
C LEU A 403 10.71 -0.54 19.68
N PHE A 404 9.57 -0.28 20.34
CA PHE A 404 9.48 -0.36 21.80
C PHE A 404 9.30 -1.79 22.30
N ASP A 405 8.83 -2.70 21.44
CA ASP A 405 8.59 -4.08 21.82
C ASP A 405 9.91 -4.85 21.81
N LEU A 406 10.29 -5.34 22.99
CA LEU A 406 11.55 -6.03 23.21
C LEU A 406 11.43 -7.55 23.10
N ASP A 407 10.20 -8.07 22.96
CA ASP A 407 9.95 -9.48 22.77
C ASP A 407 10.44 -9.95 21.39
N ARG A 408 10.86 -11.22 21.33
CA ARG A 408 11.31 -11.85 20.09
C ARG A 408 10.17 -12.57 19.41
N TRP A 409 9.86 -12.13 18.20
CA TRP A 409 8.85 -12.74 17.35
C TRP A 409 9.49 -13.58 16.24
N SER A 410 8.71 -14.51 15.68
CA SER A 410 9.11 -15.16 14.43
C SER A 410 9.22 -14.12 13.31
N PRO A 411 10.17 -14.26 12.36
CA PRO A 411 10.34 -13.26 11.31
C PRO A 411 9.05 -13.02 10.50
N GLY A 412 8.59 -11.78 10.47
CA GLY A 412 7.34 -11.40 9.81
C GLY A 412 6.08 -11.67 10.65
N GLY A 413 6.24 -12.12 11.89
CA GLY A 413 5.19 -12.31 12.90
C GLY A 413 5.14 -11.21 13.97
N ASP A 414 5.96 -10.15 13.83
CA ASP A 414 6.15 -9.08 14.82
C ASP A 414 4.88 -8.29 15.14
N SER A 415 3.95 -8.19 14.19
CA SER A 415 2.64 -7.58 14.41
C SER A 415 1.54 -8.26 13.61
N ARG A 416 0.29 -7.97 13.96
CA ARG A 416 -0.85 -8.10 13.05
C ARG A 416 -0.72 -7.12 11.87
N PRO A 417 -1.44 -7.36 10.77
CA PRO A 417 -1.47 -6.42 9.65
C PRO A 417 -2.04 -5.04 10.05
N VAL A 418 -1.30 -3.97 9.77
CA VAL A 418 -1.64 -2.57 10.01
C VAL A 418 -1.92 -1.83 8.70
N ARG A 419 -2.91 -0.93 8.72
CA ARG A 419 -3.30 -0.13 7.54
C ARG A 419 -2.24 0.91 7.21
N LEU A 420 -2.13 1.28 5.93
CA LEU A 420 -1.33 2.41 5.47
C LEU A 420 -2.24 3.60 5.15
N ALA A 421 -1.99 4.73 5.80
CA ALA A 421 -2.58 6.01 5.41
C ALA A 421 -2.05 6.41 4.03
N LYS A 422 -2.96 6.74 3.11
CA LYS A 422 -2.66 7.04 1.71
C LYS A 422 -3.06 8.49 1.40
N PRO A 423 -2.33 9.20 0.52
CA PRO A 423 -2.74 10.53 0.06
C PRO A 423 -4.12 10.56 -0.60
N PHE A 424 -4.52 9.44 -1.22
CA PHE A 424 -5.78 9.30 -1.94
C PHE A 424 -6.20 7.83 -1.99
N ALA A 425 -7.48 7.52 -1.73
CA ALA A 425 -8.05 6.17 -1.83
C ALA A 425 -9.58 6.22 -1.97
N GLY A 426 -10.16 5.22 -2.63
CA GLY A 426 -11.60 5.01 -2.77
C GLY A 426 -11.95 3.59 -3.24
N GLY A 427 -13.23 3.31 -3.51
CA GLY A 427 -13.72 2.00 -3.94
C GLY A 427 -13.22 1.60 -5.33
N GLY A 428 -12.05 0.95 -5.40
CA GLY A 428 -11.43 0.49 -6.64
C GLY A 428 -10.38 1.43 -7.25
N PHE A 429 -10.04 2.54 -6.59
CA PHE A 429 -9.02 3.49 -7.05
C PHE A 429 -8.22 4.09 -5.89
N GLY A 430 -7.05 4.67 -6.17
CA GLY A 430 -6.24 5.34 -5.14
C GLY A 430 -4.76 5.48 -5.48
N PHE A 431 -4.00 5.99 -4.52
CA PHE A 431 -2.54 6.10 -4.56
C PHE A 431 -1.91 5.02 -3.69
N HIS A 432 -1.19 4.08 -4.29
CA HIS A 432 -0.50 3.02 -3.55
C HIS A 432 0.88 2.71 -4.15
N LEU A 433 1.92 3.09 -3.41
CA LEU A 433 3.30 2.69 -3.68
C LEU A 433 3.71 1.72 -2.56
N PRO A 434 3.83 0.42 -2.86
CA PRO A 434 4.05 -0.59 -1.83
C PRO A 434 5.35 -0.38 -1.04
N LEU A 435 5.28 -0.53 0.29
CA LEU A 435 6.44 -0.42 1.17
C LEU A 435 7.20 -1.75 1.23
N HIS A 436 8.52 -1.71 1.01
CA HIS A 436 9.36 -2.90 1.11
C HIS A 436 9.80 -3.15 2.56
N ALA A 437 10.14 -4.41 2.87
CA ALA A 437 10.72 -4.76 4.16
C ALA A 437 11.96 -3.91 4.48
N GLY A 438 12.12 -3.54 5.75
CA GLY A 438 13.16 -2.64 6.22
C GLY A 438 12.86 -1.15 6.05
N THR A 439 11.73 -0.77 5.45
CA THR A 439 11.29 0.64 5.37
C THR A 439 10.89 1.14 6.77
N ARG A 440 11.39 2.31 7.16
CA ARG A 440 10.97 2.97 8.41
C ARG A 440 9.65 3.70 8.23
N VAL A 441 8.80 3.55 9.22
CA VAL A 441 7.45 4.13 9.21
C VAL A 441 7.13 4.68 10.59
N ASN A 442 6.21 5.64 10.62
CA ASN A 442 5.61 6.13 11.85
C ASN A 442 4.22 5.52 11.99
N LEU A 443 3.93 4.95 13.15
CA LEU A 443 2.61 4.45 13.50
C LEU A 443 1.83 5.53 14.23
N GLY A 444 0.67 5.89 13.69
CA GLY A 444 -0.38 6.61 14.42
C GLY A 444 -1.35 5.63 15.07
N PHE A 445 -2.18 6.13 15.98
CA PHE A 445 -3.08 5.33 16.80
C PHE A 445 -4.46 5.99 16.82
N ASP A 446 -5.51 5.25 16.45
CA ASP A 446 -6.89 5.77 16.41
C ASP A 446 -7.33 6.18 17.84
N ASP A 447 -7.74 7.44 18.04
CA ASP A 447 -8.00 8.07 19.37
C ASP A 447 -6.83 7.98 20.38
N GLY A 448 -5.62 7.71 19.88
CA GLY A 448 -4.45 7.42 20.70
C GLY A 448 -4.47 6.03 21.35
N ASP A 449 -5.38 5.13 20.97
CA ASP A 449 -5.46 3.77 21.49
C ASP A 449 -4.25 2.93 21.03
N PRO A 450 -3.38 2.48 21.96
CA PRO A 450 -2.21 1.64 21.64
C PRO A 450 -2.56 0.38 20.85
N ASP A 451 -3.78 -0.14 20.99
CA ASP A 451 -4.22 -1.36 20.33
C ASP A 451 -4.68 -1.14 18.89
N HIS A 452 -4.87 0.11 18.44
CA HIS A 452 -5.35 0.46 17.09
C HIS A 452 -4.32 1.23 16.25
N PRO A 453 -3.17 0.61 15.90
CA PRO A 453 -2.12 1.24 15.10
C PRO A 453 -2.43 1.25 13.59
N TYR A 454 -1.98 2.31 12.93
CA TYR A 454 -1.88 2.41 11.46
C TYR A 454 -0.58 3.12 11.06
N ILE A 455 -0.04 2.82 9.88
CA ILE A 455 1.10 3.54 9.32
C ILE A 455 0.64 4.92 8.87
N ALA A 456 1.07 5.96 9.57
CA ALA A 456 0.72 7.35 9.29
C ALA A 456 1.65 7.99 8.24
N SER A 457 2.94 7.62 8.24
CA SER A 457 3.92 8.15 7.30
C SER A 457 5.14 7.22 7.14
N VAL A 458 5.94 7.50 6.12
CA VAL A 458 7.18 6.79 5.78
C VAL A 458 8.34 7.73 6.01
N LEU A 459 9.43 7.22 6.58
CA LEU A 459 10.63 8.00 6.89
C LEU A 459 11.87 7.39 6.23
N HIS A 460 12.80 8.25 5.81
CA HIS A 460 14.18 7.84 5.53
C HIS A 460 14.97 7.73 6.84
N ASP A 461 16.06 6.98 6.82
CA ASP A 461 16.99 6.85 7.96
C ASP A 461 18.44 6.81 7.48
N SER A 462 19.41 6.74 8.39
CA SER A 462 20.84 6.71 8.02
C SER A 462 21.24 5.48 7.22
N SER A 463 20.50 4.36 7.31
CA SER A 463 20.73 3.16 6.51
C SER A 463 20.12 3.26 5.10
N LYS A 464 19.07 4.09 4.95
CA LYS A 464 18.31 4.32 3.72
C LYS A 464 17.98 5.82 3.63
N PRO A 465 18.97 6.66 3.28
CA PRO A 465 18.75 8.10 3.16
C PRO A 465 17.79 8.41 2.01
N ASP A 466 17.22 9.62 2.04
CA ASP A 466 16.44 10.09 0.91
C ASP A 466 17.31 10.16 -0.36
N HIS A 467 16.69 9.95 -1.51
CA HIS A 467 17.34 10.07 -2.81
C HIS A 467 17.45 11.53 -3.27
N ILE A 468 16.72 12.44 -2.62
CA ILE A 468 16.87 13.89 -2.78
C ILE A 468 17.63 14.44 -1.57
N ASP A 469 18.85 14.92 -1.81
CA ASP A 469 19.71 15.53 -0.81
C ASP A 469 20.04 17.00 -1.18
N SER A 470 20.94 17.62 -0.42
CA SER A 470 21.41 18.98 -0.69
C SER A 470 22.06 19.16 -2.08
N GLY A 471 22.55 18.09 -2.72
CA GLY A 471 23.07 18.15 -4.09
C GLY A 471 21.98 18.15 -5.16
N TRP A 472 20.74 17.83 -4.78
CA TRP A 472 19.61 17.61 -5.68
C TRP A 472 18.32 18.33 -5.26
N HIS A 473 18.44 19.37 -4.42
CA HIS A 473 17.32 20.05 -3.76
C HIS A 473 16.29 20.73 -4.70
N THR A 474 16.58 20.86 -6.00
CA THR A 474 15.67 21.42 -7.03
C THR A 474 14.86 20.35 -7.77
N ARG A 475 14.95 19.09 -7.34
CA ARG A 475 14.30 17.96 -8.03
C ARG A 475 13.08 17.45 -7.29
N ASN A 476 12.04 17.16 -8.07
CA ASN A 476 10.86 16.43 -7.67
C ASN A 476 10.87 15.07 -8.37
N VAL A 477 10.89 13.98 -7.61
CA VAL A 477 11.11 12.64 -8.19
C VAL A 477 10.17 11.60 -7.59
N ILE A 478 9.53 10.82 -8.46
CA ILE A 478 8.94 9.53 -8.13
C ILE A 478 9.86 8.47 -8.74
N LEU A 479 10.43 7.63 -7.88
CA LEU A 479 11.36 6.57 -8.27
C LEU A 479 10.94 5.24 -7.66
N THR A 480 10.67 4.25 -8.51
CA THR A 480 10.37 2.88 -8.04
C THR A 480 11.66 2.08 -7.84
N ARG A 481 11.56 0.93 -7.16
CA ARG A 481 12.69 0.01 -6.92
C ARG A 481 13.36 -0.49 -8.20
N SER A 482 12.61 -0.64 -9.29
CA SER A 482 13.16 -1.02 -10.61
C SER A 482 13.60 0.18 -11.44
N HIS A 483 13.74 1.35 -10.82
CA HIS A 483 14.13 2.62 -11.44
C HIS A 483 13.19 3.13 -12.55
N ASN A 484 11.89 2.81 -12.47
CA ASN A 484 10.90 3.59 -13.23
C ASN A 484 10.81 4.97 -12.58
N LYS A 485 10.95 6.01 -13.39
CA LYS A 485 11.22 7.36 -12.92
C LYS A 485 10.32 8.38 -13.60
N LEU A 486 9.67 9.20 -12.78
CA LEU A 486 9.18 10.52 -13.17
C LEU A 486 10.02 11.54 -12.42
N ARG A 487 10.75 12.39 -13.14
CA ARG A 487 11.57 13.47 -12.57
C ARG A 487 11.16 14.80 -13.18
N MET A 488 11.01 15.80 -12.33
CA MET A 488 10.86 17.20 -12.70
C MET A 488 12.01 17.98 -12.05
N GLU A 489 12.72 18.77 -12.84
CA GLU A 489 13.83 19.62 -12.40
C GLU A 489 13.41 21.09 -12.50
N ASP A 490 13.55 21.82 -11.39
CA ASP A 490 13.19 23.24 -11.28
C ASP A 490 14.41 24.15 -11.22
N LEU A 491 15.62 23.62 -11.46
CA LEU A 491 16.82 24.44 -11.53
C LEU A 491 16.71 25.45 -12.68
N GLN A 492 16.78 26.73 -12.34
CA GLN A 492 16.60 27.83 -13.28
C GLN A 492 17.50 27.71 -14.52
N GLY A 493 16.89 27.79 -15.70
CA GLY A 493 17.57 27.67 -17.00
C GLY A 493 17.98 26.23 -17.39
N LYS A 494 17.66 25.23 -16.56
CA LYS A 494 17.91 23.80 -16.78
C LYS A 494 16.67 22.95 -16.49
N GLU A 495 15.50 23.57 -16.54
CA GLU A 495 14.22 22.95 -16.25
C GLU A 495 13.93 21.83 -17.25
N HIS A 496 13.48 20.68 -16.74
CA HIS A 496 13.13 19.55 -17.59
C HIS A 496 12.23 18.54 -16.89
N ILE A 497 11.50 17.77 -17.70
CA ILE A 497 10.72 16.61 -17.25
C ILE A 497 11.26 15.36 -17.92
N LYS A 498 11.45 14.31 -17.12
CA LYS A 498 11.88 12.98 -17.59
C LYS A 498 10.92 11.92 -17.10
N LEU A 499 10.34 11.18 -18.05
CA LEU A 499 9.64 9.92 -17.81
C LEU A 499 10.47 8.80 -18.42
N ALA A 500 10.96 7.86 -17.60
CA ALA A 500 11.90 6.85 -18.07
C ALA A 500 11.78 5.51 -17.34
N THR A 501 12.17 4.45 -18.04
CA THR A 501 12.42 3.13 -17.47
C THR A 501 13.83 2.66 -17.81
N GLU A 502 14.41 1.82 -16.96
CA GLU A 502 15.68 1.16 -17.25
C GLU A 502 15.53 0.07 -18.31
N TYR A 503 14.36 -0.54 -18.42
CA TYR A 503 14.09 -1.58 -19.40
C TYR A 503 14.06 -1.01 -20.83
N GLY A 504 14.99 -1.44 -21.67
CA GLY A 504 15.10 -0.94 -23.06
C GLY A 504 15.43 0.55 -23.16
N LYS A 505 15.86 1.19 -22.06
CA LYS A 505 16.17 2.63 -21.96
C LYS A 505 15.13 3.54 -22.63
N THR A 506 13.86 3.16 -22.49
CA THR A 506 12.75 3.91 -23.05
C THR A 506 12.48 5.16 -22.22
N GLN A 507 12.47 6.32 -22.87
CA GLN A 507 12.31 7.60 -22.19
C GLN A 507 11.66 8.68 -23.06
N LEU A 508 10.86 9.53 -22.41
CA LEU A 508 10.40 10.83 -22.90
C LEU A 508 11.11 11.91 -22.07
N ASN A 509 11.92 12.72 -22.74
CA ASN A 509 12.61 13.86 -22.12
C ASN A 509 12.07 15.16 -22.73
N LEU A 510 11.79 16.16 -21.89
CA LEU A 510 11.26 17.47 -22.26
C LEU A 510 12.10 18.57 -21.57
N GLY A 511 12.41 19.67 -22.25
CA GLY A 511 13.17 20.80 -21.70
C GLY A 511 14.67 20.69 -21.94
N HIS A 512 15.48 20.86 -20.90
CA HIS A 512 16.95 20.75 -20.93
C HIS A 512 17.42 19.29 -20.84
N LEU A 513 18.02 18.76 -21.91
CA LEU A 513 18.50 17.37 -21.97
C LEU A 513 19.99 17.30 -21.62
N VAL A 514 20.35 16.33 -20.79
CA VAL A 514 21.74 16.05 -20.39
C VAL A 514 22.10 14.58 -20.56
N ASP A 515 23.40 14.30 -20.67
CA ASP A 515 23.95 12.94 -20.63
C ASP A 515 24.15 12.43 -19.18
N ALA A 516 24.78 11.26 -19.03
CA ALA A 516 25.07 10.68 -17.72
C ALA A 516 26.08 11.52 -16.90
N GLN A 517 26.96 12.25 -17.59
CA GLN A 517 27.97 13.17 -17.04
C GLN A 517 27.41 14.58 -16.82
N ARG A 518 26.11 14.78 -17.03
CA ARG A 518 25.39 16.06 -16.90
C ARG A 518 25.81 17.11 -17.94
N GLN A 519 26.45 16.69 -19.03
CA GLN A 519 26.75 17.59 -20.14
C GLN A 519 25.51 17.80 -21.01
N PRO A 520 25.31 19.02 -21.53
CA PRO A 520 24.14 19.33 -22.35
C PRO A 520 24.14 18.47 -23.63
N ARG A 521 23.04 17.76 -23.85
CA ARG A 521 22.75 17.03 -25.09
C ARG A 521 21.88 17.83 -26.05
N GLY A 522 21.12 18.80 -25.54
CA GLY A 522 20.23 19.66 -26.34
C GLY A 522 19.09 20.24 -25.51
N ALA A 523 18.20 20.95 -26.19
CA ALA A 523 16.97 21.49 -25.63
C ALA A 523 15.77 21.15 -26.53
N GLY A 524 14.58 20.94 -25.95
CA GLY A 524 13.36 20.59 -26.69
C GLY A 524 12.74 19.31 -26.16
N PHE A 525 12.49 18.33 -27.05
CA PHE A 525 11.99 17.02 -26.64
C PHE A 525 12.75 15.88 -27.32
N GLU A 526 12.85 14.74 -26.64
CA GLU A 526 13.38 13.49 -27.18
C GLU A 526 12.48 12.33 -26.74
N LEU A 527 11.96 11.59 -27.73
CA LEU A 527 11.39 10.27 -27.52
C LEU A 527 12.42 9.23 -27.98
N ARG A 528 12.92 8.42 -27.04
CA ARG A 528 13.98 7.43 -27.30
C ARG A 528 13.60 6.06 -26.75
N SER A 529 13.98 5.01 -27.48
CA SER A 529 14.00 3.62 -27.03
C SER A 529 15.17 2.90 -27.68
N ASP A 530 15.84 2.00 -26.94
CA ASP A 530 16.80 1.05 -27.50
C ASP A 530 16.07 -0.24 -27.98
N GLN A 531 14.74 -0.26 -27.88
CA GLN A 531 13.84 -1.32 -28.35
C GLN A 531 12.98 -0.79 -29.52
N TRP A 532 12.00 -1.58 -29.95
CA TRP A 532 11.05 -1.16 -30.99
C TRP A 532 10.26 0.09 -30.59
N GLY A 533 10.04 0.98 -31.56
CA GLY A 533 9.21 2.18 -31.43
C GLY A 533 8.16 2.26 -32.53
N ALA A 534 6.97 2.73 -32.19
CA ALA A 534 5.90 2.98 -33.16
C ALA A 534 5.13 4.24 -32.78
N ILE A 535 4.92 5.13 -33.75
CA ILE A 535 4.04 6.30 -33.63
C ILE A 535 2.88 6.06 -34.60
N ARG A 536 1.65 6.01 -34.09
CA ARG A 536 0.45 5.69 -34.88
C ARG A 536 -0.65 6.71 -34.57
N ALA A 537 -1.24 7.26 -35.62
CA ALA A 537 -2.39 8.15 -35.53
C ALA A 537 -3.39 7.77 -36.63
N GLY A 538 -4.48 7.08 -36.24
CA GLY A 538 -5.45 6.52 -37.20
C GLY A 538 -6.24 7.55 -38.01
N LYS A 539 -6.18 8.84 -37.61
CA LYS A 539 -6.74 9.98 -38.34
C LYS A 539 -5.69 10.79 -39.11
N GLY A 540 -4.47 10.27 -39.24
CA GLY A 540 -3.34 10.94 -39.90
C GLY A 540 -2.28 11.46 -38.93
N LEU A 541 -1.06 11.66 -39.44
CA LEU A 541 0.14 12.09 -38.71
C LEU A 541 0.81 13.27 -39.41
N LEU A 542 1.01 14.38 -38.69
CA LEU A 542 1.75 15.56 -39.16
C LEU A 542 3.15 15.61 -38.53
N LEU A 543 4.18 15.63 -39.38
CA LEU A 543 5.57 15.87 -39.00
C LEU A 543 6.00 17.21 -39.61
N SER A 544 6.08 18.26 -38.80
CA SER A 544 6.29 19.63 -39.29
C SER A 544 7.43 20.34 -38.59
N ALA A 545 8.25 21.07 -39.35
CA ALA A 545 9.21 22.04 -38.85
C ALA A 545 8.70 23.50 -38.89
N TYR A 546 7.43 23.72 -39.25
CA TYR A 546 6.81 25.05 -39.15
C TYR A 546 6.61 25.43 -37.69
N SER A 547 7.04 26.63 -37.33
CA SER A 547 6.89 27.14 -35.97
C SER A 547 5.45 27.60 -35.71
N GLN A 548 4.76 27.00 -34.75
CA GLN A 548 3.53 27.56 -34.19
C GLN A 548 3.85 28.39 -32.94
N ARG A 549 4.03 29.70 -33.11
CA ARG A 549 4.38 30.60 -31.98
C ARG A 549 3.30 30.51 -30.91
N LYS A 550 3.72 30.23 -29.66
CA LYS A 550 2.82 30.10 -28.50
C LYS A 550 1.70 29.06 -28.67
N ALA A 551 1.87 28.08 -29.57
CA ALA A 551 0.81 27.12 -29.92
C ALA A 551 -0.53 27.80 -30.27
N SER A 552 -0.49 28.97 -30.93
CA SER A 552 -1.70 29.64 -31.40
C SER A 552 -2.29 28.87 -32.59
N GLY A 553 -3.48 28.28 -32.41
CA GLY A 553 -4.16 27.48 -33.43
C GLY A 553 -4.30 26.01 -33.03
N LEU A 554 -4.63 25.16 -33.99
CA LEU A 554 -4.75 23.71 -33.78
C LEU A 554 -3.37 23.04 -33.97
N GLN A 555 -3.09 21.98 -33.20
CA GLN A 555 -1.86 21.18 -33.38
C GLN A 555 -1.74 20.54 -34.77
N THR A 556 -2.86 20.45 -35.50
CA THR A 556 -2.98 19.90 -36.86
C THR A 556 -3.17 20.99 -37.92
N ASP A 557 -2.83 22.25 -37.61
CA ASP A 557 -2.88 23.32 -38.61
C ASP A 557 -1.91 23.00 -39.75
N LEU A 558 -2.45 23.03 -40.96
CA LEU A 558 -1.77 22.67 -42.20
C LEU A 558 -1.80 23.82 -43.22
N ASN A 559 -2.23 25.03 -42.84
CA ASN A 559 -2.45 26.13 -43.78
C ASN A 559 -1.22 26.41 -44.67
N GLU A 560 -0.03 26.57 -44.10
CA GLU A 560 1.20 26.83 -44.86
C GLU A 560 1.60 25.63 -45.74
N THR A 561 1.39 24.41 -45.23
CA THR A 561 1.69 23.17 -45.96
C THR A 561 0.75 23.00 -47.15
N TYR A 562 -0.53 23.29 -46.93
CA TYR A 562 -1.56 23.22 -47.95
C TYR A 562 -1.31 24.24 -49.07
N GLN A 563 -0.97 25.49 -48.72
CA GLN A 563 -0.60 26.52 -49.70
C GLN A 563 0.59 26.08 -50.56
N THR A 564 1.67 25.59 -49.92
CA THR A 564 2.86 25.12 -50.64
C THR A 564 2.54 23.99 -51.63
N LEU A 565 1.71 23.03 -51.22
CA LEU A 565 1.32 21.92 -52.07
C LEU A 565 0.34 22.33 -53.18
N ASP A 566 -0.55 23.29 -52.91
CA ASP A 566 -1.46 23.82 -53.92
C ASP A 566 -0.70 24.59 -55.01
N ASP A 567 0.26 25.44 -54.64
CA ASP A 567 1.13 26.17 -55.57
C ASP A 567 1.95 25.20 -56.46
N ALA A 568 2.49 24.13 -55.85
CA ALA A 568 3.19 23.08 -56.60
C ALA A 568 2.27 22.41 -57.63
N ASN A 569 1.03 22.12 -57.25
CA ASN A 569 0.04 21.49 -58.13
C ASN A 569 -0.40 22.43 -59.28
N GLN A 570 -0.52 23.74 -59.04
CA GLN A 570 -0.77 24.74 -60.08
C GLN A 570 0.34 24.78 -61.13
N ASN A 571 1.62 24.66 -60.71
CA ASN A 571 2.76 24.59 -61.62
C ASN A 571 2.74 23.31 -62.48
N VAL A 572 2.41 22.16 -61.88
CA VAL A 572 2.27 20.88 -62.61
C VAL A 572 1.15 20.97 -63.66
N ARG A 573 0.02 21.60 -63.33
CA ARG A 573 -1.08 21.84 -64.27
C ARG A 573 -0.64 22.67 -65.48
N ALA A 574 0.12 23.75 -65.27
CA ALA A 574 0.64 24.57 -66.36
C ALA A 574 1.58 23.78 -67.29
N MET A 575 2.46 22.96 -66.72
CA MET A 575 3.35 22.08 -67.50
C MET A 575 2.57 21.02 -68.28
N SER A 576 1.53 20.43 -67.67
CA SER A 576 0.65 19.44 -68.31
C SER A 576 -0.04 20.01 -69.55
N LEU A 577 -0.56 21.25 -69.46
CA LEU A 577 -1.19 21.92 -70.60
C LEU A 577 -0.19 22.20 -71.75
N ALA A 578 1.04 22.57 -71.40
CA ALA A 578 2.10 22.78 -72.38
C ALA A 578 2.51 21.48 -73.09
N ALA A 579 2.60 20.37 -72.35
CA ALA A 579 2.86 19.04 -72.91
C ALA A 579 1.73 18.62 -73.89
N LYS A 580 0.47 18.78 -73.49
CA LYS A 580 -0.70 18.52 -74.34
C LYS A 580 -0.65 19.28 -75.65
N THR A 581 -0.34 20.57 -75.59
CA THR A 581 -0.28 21.45 -76.78
C THR A 581 0.81 21.00 -77.75
N ALA A 582 1.88 20.37 -77.25
CA ALA A 582 2.96 19.80 -78.04
C ALA A 582 2.73 18.34 -78.47
N ASN A 583 1.52 17.79 -78.28
CA ASN A 583 1.18 16.37 -78.50
C ASN A 583 2.07 15.40 -77.69
N ALA A 584 2.56 15.82 -76.51
CA ALA A 584 3.19 14.96 -75.52
C ALA A 584 2.14 14.49 -74.48
N GLU A 585 2.49 13.50 -73.66
CA GLU A 585 1.57 12.94 -72.66
C GLU A 585 1.27 13.96 -71.55
N GLU A 586 0.01 14.01 -71.14
CA GLU A 586 -0.46 14.87 -70.06
C GLU A 586 -0.01 14.33 -68.69
N LEU A 587 0.37 15.23 -67.79
CA LEU A 587 0.60 14.89 -66.39
C LEU A 587 -0.74 14.83 -65.64
N ASP A 588 -0.95 13.79 -64.83
CA ASP A 588 -2.14 13.63 -63.97
C ASP A 588 -2.08 14.56 -62.73
N TRP A 589 -2.31 15.85 -62.97
CA TRP A 589 -2.41 16.86 -61.92
C TRP A 589 -3.74 16.79 -61.15
N GLN A 590 -4.77 16.13 -61.70
CA GLN A 590 -6.09 16.02 -61.06
C GLN A 590 -6.05 15.07 -59.86
N ALA A 591 -5.37 13.93 -59.97
CA ALA A 591 -5.18 13.01 -58.84
C ALA A 591 -4.45 13.68 -57.66
N GLN A 592 -3.45 14.53 -57.94
CA GLN A 592 -2.73 15.31 -56.92
C GLN A 592 -3.64 16.32 -56.24
N HIS A 593 -4.45 17.05 -57.01
CA HIS A 593 -5.44 17.98 -56.44
C HIS A 593 -6.46 17.27 -55.55
N GLN A 594 -6.92 16.09 -55.95
CA GLN A 594 -7.88 15.30 -55.19
C GLN A 594 -7.29 14.81 -53.85
N LEU A 595 -6.05 14.31 -53.85
CA LEU A 595 -5.32 13.96 -52.63
C LEU A 595 -5.25 15.15 -51.65
N LEU A 596 -4.94 16.34 -52.17
CA LEU A 596 -4.85 17.56 -51.37
C LEU A 596 -6.18 17.95 -50.72
N GLN A 597 -7.27 17.98 -51.50
CA GLN A 597 -8.58 18.42 -51.01
C GLN A 597 -9.25 17.42 -50.08
N GLN A 598 -9.19 16.12 -50.42
CA GLN A 598 -10.01 15.09 -49.77
C GLN A 598 -9.29 14.40 -48.61
N GLN A 599 -7.95 14.36 -48.60
CA GLN A 599 -7.21 13.59 -47.61
C GLN A 599 -6.25 14.47 -46.78
N ILE A 600 -5.45 15.33 -47.43
CA ILE A 600 -4.44 16.15 -46.73
C ILE A 600 -5.06 17.34 -46.00
N LYS A 601 -6.01 18.05 -46.63
CA LYS A 601 -6.67 19.21 -46.02
C LYS A 601 -7.28 18.83 -44.68
N GLN A 602 -6.76 19.41 -43.59
CA GLN A 602 -7.17 19.13 -42.21
C GLN A 602 -6.99 17.67 -41.75
N LEU A 603 -6.15 16.85 -42.41
CA LEU A 603 -5.98 15.42 -42.11
C LEU A 603 -7.34 14.66 -42.12
N GLN A 604 -8.09 14.79 -43.19
CA GLN A 604 -9.42 14.17 -43.34
C GLN A 604 -9.38 12.63 -43.45
N ASP A 605 -8.22 12.05 -43.71
CA ASP A 605 -8.00 10.60 -43.86
C ASP A 605 -6.69 10.17 -43.15
N ALA A 606 -6.40 8.88 -43.10
CA ALA A 606 -5.18 8.32 -42.50
C ALA A 606 -3.92 8.60 -43.34
N VAL A 607 -3.53 9.88 -43.43
CA VAL A 607 -2.38 10.35 -44.21
C VAL A 607 -1.19 10.71 -43.33
N LEU A 608 0.01 10.48 -43.84
CA LEU A 608 1.25 11.01 -43.28
C LEU A 608 1.66 12.25 -44.09
N VAL A 609 1.76 13.40 -43.42
CA VAL A 609 2.25 14.65 -44.03
C VAL A 609 3.54 15.05 -43.33
N ALA A 610 4.63 15.15 -44.09
CA ALA A 610 5.92 15.62 -43.62
C ALA A 610 6.32 16.90 -44.36
N THR A 611 6.63 17.97 -43.63
CA THR A 611 6.74 19.33 -44.18
C THR A 611 7.77 20.18 -43.45
N SER A 612 8.47 21.04 -44.18
CA SER A 612 9.55 21.89 -43.66
C SER A 612 9.68 23.17 -44.49
N PRO A 613 9.82 24.36 -43.87
CA PRO A 613 9.95 25.62 -44.61
C PRO A 613 11.32 25.81 -45.28
N ALA A 614 12.35 25.05 -44.89
CA ALA A 614 13.71 25.23 -45.41
C ALA A 614 14.16 24.07 -46.31
N GLY A 615 14.12 22.83 -45.81
CA GLY A 615 14.59 21.67 -46.55
C GLY A 615 14.27 20.34 -45.87
N MET A 616 14.36 19.26 -46.63
CA MET A 616 14.13 17.88 -46.20
C MET A 616 15.16 16.96 -46.87
N ALA A 617 15.59 15.91 -46.16
CA ALA A 617 16.53 14.93 -46.68
C ALA A 617 16.13 13.52 -46.27
N LEU A 618 16.27 12.56 -47.18
CA LEU A 618 16.13 11.13 -46.94
C LEU A 618 17.42 10.45 -47.40
N SER A 619 18.05 9.66 -46.53
CA SER A 619 19.32 8.99 -46.84
C SER A 619 19.42 7.63 -46.14
N THR A 620 20.15 6.70 -46.76
CA THR A 620 20.47 5.39 -46.19
C THR A 620 21.77 4.89 -46.83
N SER A 621 22.56 4.12 -46.08
CA SER A 621 23.72 3.40 -46.62
C SER A 621 23.31 2.08 -47.31
N GLY A 622 22.07 1.63 -47.09
CA GLY A 622 21.47 0.45 -47.71
C GLY A 622 20.56 0.79 -48.88
N PRO A 623 19.69 -0.15 -49.31
CA PRO A 623 18.69 0.11 -50.35
C PRO A 623 17.57 1.04 -49.83
N MET A 624 17.05 1.89 -50.72
CA MET A 624 15.82 2.65 -50.54
C MET A 624 14.77 2.12 -51.53
N HIS A 625 13.54 1.88 -51.08
CA HIS A 625 12.44 1.41 -51.91
C HIS A 625 11.24 2.36 -51.78
N LEU A 626 10.77 2.90 -52.90
CA LEU A 626 9.59 3.76 -52.98
C LEU A 626 8.56 3.05 -53.86
N ASN A 627 7.37 2.79 -53.31
CA ASN A 627 6.30 2.09 -54.01
C ASN A 627 4.95 2.77 -53.71
N THR A 628 4.12 2.91 -54.74
CA THR A 628 2.80 3.54 -54.66
C THR A 628 1.78 2.67 -55.41
N GLY A 629 0.62 2.39 -54.82
CA GLY A 629 -0.44 1.61 -55.49
C GLY A 629 -1.27 2.40 -56.51
N LYS A 630 -1.08 3.73 -56.58
CA LYS A 630 -1.71 4.63 -57.55
C LYS A 630 -0.63 5.40 -58.31
N SER A 631 -0.41 6.68 -58.00
CA SER A 631 0.56 7.55 -58.68
C SER A 631 1.70 7.97 -57.75
N LEU A 632 2.88 8.17 -58.35
CA LEU A 632 4.04 8.82 -57.74
C LEU A 632 4.34 10.10 -58.52
N ALA A 633 4.29 11.24 -57.84
CA ALA A 633 4.59 12.54 -58.41
C ALA A 633 5.87 13.12 -57.82
N ILE A 634 6.79 13.53 -58.70
CA ILE A 634 8.03 14.23 -58.31
C ILE A 634 8.07 15.54 -59.10
N SER A 635 7.82 16.66 -58.43
CA SER A 635 7.84 18.00 -59.02
C SER A 635 8.80 18.91 -58.25
N SER A 636 9.43 19.83 -58.96
CA SER A 636 10.24 20.90 -58.38
C SER A 636 10.06 22.17 -59.20
N SER A 637 10.02 23.33 -58.55
CA SER A 637 9.97 24.62 -59.25
C SER A 637 11.35 25.04 -59.82
N GLY A 638 12.41 24.38 -59.36
CA GLY A 638 13.79 24.60 -59.78
C GLY A 638 14.33 23.44 -60.63
N ASN A 639 15.55 22.99 -60.30
CA ASN A 639 16.21 21.90 -61.02
C ASN A 639 16.00 20.55 -60.30
N THR A 640 15.74 19.51 -61.08
CA THR A 640 15.78 18.11 -60.61
C THR A 640 16.94 17.37 -61.28
N ALA A 641 17.81 16.73 -60.50
CA ALA A 641 18.93 15.94 -61.00
C ALA A 641 18.85 14.49 -60.49
N ILE A 642 18.99 13.52 -61.40
CA ILE A 642 19.04 12.09 -61.07
C ILE A 642 20.46 11.59 -61.40
N THR A 643 21.21 11.20 -60.37
CA THR A 643 22.60 10.76 -60.52
C THR A 643 22.74 9.31 -60.09
N VAL A 644 23.25 8.45 -60.96
CA VAL A 644 23.44 7.02 -60.70
C VAL A 644 24.84 6.59 -61.12
N MET A 645 25.59 6.00 -60.19
CA MET A 645 27.00 5.65 -60.42
C MET A 645 27.22 4.41 -61.31
N LYS A 646 26.26 3.47 -61.30
CA LYS A 646 26.38 2.20 -62.03
C LYS A 646 25.39 2.09 -63.19
N LYS A 647 24.11 1.86 -62.89
CA LYS A 647 23.09 1.58 -63.90
C LYS A 647 21.76 2.22 -63.50
N LEU A 648 21.22 3.07 -64.37
CA LEU A 648 19.82 3.49 -64.33
C LEU A 648 19.01 2.59 -65.25
N THR A 649 17.90 2.02 -64.76
CA THR A 649 16.95 1.23 -65.56
C THR A 649 15.57 1.83 -65.41
N VAL A 650 14.90 2.09 -66.53
CA VAL A 650 13.52 2.61 -66.57
C VAL A 650 12.70 1.65 -67.41
N ASN A 651 11.74 0.97 -66.78
CA ASN A 651 10.81 0.04 -67.43
C ASN A 651 9.40 0.58 -67.23
N VAL A 652 8.62 0.68 -68.31
CA VAL A 652 7.21 1.09 -68.28
C VAL A 652 6.38 0.09 -69.08
N SER A 653 5.11 -0.09 -68.72
CA SER A 653 4.19 -0.98 -69.45
C SER A 653 3.53 -0.29 -70.64
N GLU A 654 3.32 1.03 -70.58
CA GLU A 654 2.59 1.78 -71.58
C GLU A 654 3.51 2.75 -72.35
N ILE A 655 3.85 3.89 -71.76
CA ILE A 655 4.58 4.95 -72.46
C ILE A 655 5.66 5.61 -71.59
N ILE A 656 6.80 5.92 -72.21
CA ILE A 656 7.77 6.89 -71.68
C ILE A 656 7.58 8.18 -72.48
N SER A 657 7.15 9.26 -71.83
CA SER A 657 7.05 10.58 -72.45
C SER A 657 8.14 11.50 -71.90
N LEU A 658 8.98 12.05 -72.80
CA LEU A 658 10.02 13.01 -72.47
C LEU A 658 9.74 14.32 -73.22
N PHE A 659 9.44 15.38 -72.48
CA PHE A 659 9.08 16.68 -73.04
C PHE A 659 9.95 17.79 -72.46
N ALA A 660 10.46 18.67 -73.32
CA ALA A 660 11.23 19.85 -72.94
C ALA A 660 10.63 21.10 -73.59
N LEU A 661 10.11 22.02 -72.78
CA LEU A 661 9.35 23.18 -73.26
C LEU A 661 10.22 24.26 -73.94
N LYS A 662 11.44 24.51 -73.44
CA LYS A 662 12.27 25.67 -73.87
C LYS A 662 13.61 25.31 -74.49
N ALA A 663 14.41 24.46 -73.83
CA ALA A 663 15.84 24.27 -74.15
C ALA A 663 16.18 22.94 -74.88
N GLY A 664 15.18 22.10 -75.15
CA GLY A 664 15.34 20.83 -75.86
C GLY A 664 15.86 19.65 -75.01
N ILE A 665 16.06 18.49 -75.66
CA ILE A 665 16.54 17.24 -75.06
C ILE A 665 17.95 16.94 -75.58
N LYS A 666 18.86 16.51 -74.70
CA LYS A 666 20.23 16.11 -75.05
C LYS A 666 20.52 14.69 -74.56
N LEU A 667 21.00 13.81 -75.45
CA LEU A 667 21.36 12.42 -75.15
C LEU A 667 22.80 12.18 -75.61
N PHE A 668 23.70 11.88 -74.66
CA PHE A 668 25.12 11.67 -74.93
C PHE A 668 25.62 10.36 -74.30
N ALA A 669 26.47 9.63 -75.01
CA ALA A 669 27.26 8.52 -74.46
C ALA A 669 28.76 8.82 -74.69
N ASN A 670 29.55 8.84 -73.60
CA ASN A 670 31.00 9.06 -73.70
C ASN A 670 31.74 7.84 -74.29
N LYS A 671 31.30 6.63 -73.89
CA LYS A 671 31.76 5.34 -74.43
C LYS A 671 30.57 4.40 -74.56
N GLY A 672 30.61 3.52 -75.55
CA GLY A 672 29.50 2.63 -75.89
C GLY A 672 28.45 3.28 -76.82
N PRO A 673 27.57 2.49 -77.43
CA PRO A 673 26.58 2.99 -78.39
C PRO A 673 25.36 3.61 -77.70
N VAL A 674 24.77 4.65 -78.32
CA VAL A 674 23.38 5.03 -78.07
C VAL A 674 22.50 4.19 -78.99
N GLN A 675 21.65 3.34 -78.44
CA GLN A 675 20.74 2.46 -79.19
C GLN A 675 19.29 2.92 -78.99
N ILE A 676 18.60 3.22 -80.09
CA ILE A 676 17.18 3.58 -80.13
C ILE A 676 16.51 2.61 -81.09
N GLN A 677 15.46 1.92 -80.63
CA GLN A 677 14.84 0.84 -81.39
C GLN A 677 13.35 0.72 -81.07
N ALA A 678 12.53 0.51 -82.12
CA ALA A 678 11.16 0.00 -82.01
C ALA A 678 11.13 -1.45 -82.55
N GLN A 679 10.61 -2.40 -81.77
CA GLN A 679 10.68 -3.84 -82.11
C GLN A 679 9.52 -4.32 -82.99
N SER A 680 8.32 -3.74 -82.82
CA SER A 680 7.11 -4.14 -83.54
C SER A 680 6.48 -3.02 -84.36
N ASP A 681 6.82 -1.77 -84.09
CA ASP A 681 6.18 -0.58 -84.67
C ASP A 681 7.23 0.39 -85.26
N ALA A 682 6.78 1.51 -85.81
CA ALA A 682 7.62 2.49 -86.47
C ALA A 682 8.52 3.25 -85.49
N LEU A 683 9.78 3.43 -85.87
CA LEU A 683 10.65 4.47 -85.31
C LEU A 683 10.46 5.74 -86.13
N GLN A 684 9.92 6.80 -85.52
CA GLN A 684 9.71 8.10 -86.18
C GLN A 684 10.72 9.14 -85.70
N LEU A 685 11.39 9.81 -86.65
CA LEU A 685 12.28 10.94 -86.41
C LEU A 685 11.81 12.09 -87.32
N ALA A 686 11.35 13.19 -86.74
CA ALA A 686 10.83 14.34 -87.47
C ALA A 686 11.37 15.65 -86.89
N SER A 687 11.62 16.64 -87.76
CA SER A 687 12.05 18.00 -87.41
C SER A 687 11.32 18.98 -88.31
N MET A 688 10.85 20.12 -87.75
CA MET A 688 10.31 21.23 -88.54
C MET A 688 11.43 22.01 -89.25
N GLY A 689 12.64 21.98 -88.68
CA GLY A 689 13.84 22.55 -89.28
C GLY A 689 14.69 21.46 -89.92
N GLU A 690 15.99 21.52 -89.70
CA GLU A 690 16.94 20.56 -90.26
C GLU A 690 16.93 19.23 -89.48
N LEU A 691 17.12 18.12 -90.20
CA LEU A 691 17.44 16.80 -89.64
C LEU A 691 18.82 16.37 -90.15
N ASN A 692 19.80 16.27 -89.24
CA ASN A 692 21.18 15.91 -89.57
C ASN A 692 21.51 14.51 -89.07
N ILE A 693 21.91 13.62 -90.00
CA ILE A 693 22.42 12.26 -89.70
C ILE A 693 23.81 12.15 -90.35
N SER A 694 24.86 12.07 -89.53
CA SER A 694 26.24 12.09 -90.00
C SER A 694 27.16 11.18 -89.20
N SER A 695 28.18 10.62 -89.86
CA SER A 695 29.29 9.90 -89.25
C SER A 695 30.60 10.53 -89.69
N SER A 696 31.48 10.91 -88.75
CA SER A 696 32.72 11.63 -89.05
C SER A 696 33.86 10.71 -89.50
N ASN A 697 34.10 9.63 -88.74
CA ASN A 697 35.19 8.67 -89.00
C ASN A 697 34.69 7.33 -89.55
N GLY A 698 33.37 7.12 -89.54
CA GLY A 698 32.75 5.84 -89.87
C GLY A 698 31.85 5.93 -91.11
N LYS A 699 30.84 5.05 -91.14
CA LYS A 699 29.84 5.00 -92.20
C LYS A 699 28.44 5.22 -91.62
N VAL A 700 27.57 5.86 -92.39
CA VAL A 700 26.12 5.84 -92.16
C VAL A 700 25.55 4.61 -92.88
N VAL A 701 24.77 3.79 -92.17
CA VAL A 701 24.18 2.56 -92.73
C VAL A 701 22.67 2.64 -92.61
N ILE A 702 21.98 2.56 -93.74
CA ILE A 702 20.52 2.47 -93.82
C ILE A 702 20.20 1.16 -94.53
N ASN A 703 19.59 0.22 -93.81
CA ASN A 703 19.22 -1.09 -94.33
C ASN A 703 17.71 -1.28 -94.15
N ALA A 704 16.99 -1.49 -95.24
CA ALA A 704 15.56 -1.79 -95.23
C ALA A 704 15.21 -2.68 -96.42
N LYS A 705 14.00 -3.25 -96.44
CA LYS A 705 13.47 -3.95 -97.62
C LYS A 705 13.27 -3.00 -98.81
N GLU A 706 12.91 -1.76 -98.50
CA GLU A 706 12.79 -0.66 -99.44
C GLU A 706 13.30 0.62 -98.76
N ILE A 707 14.12 1.40 -99.45
CA ILE A 707 14.56 2.73 -99.02
C ILE A 707 13.98 3.75 -99.99
N MET A 708 13.28 4.74 -99.44
CA MET A 708 12.66 5.83 -100.17
C MET A 708 13.32 7.14 -99.77
N LEU A 709 14.00 7.81 -100.71
CA LEU A 709 14.53 9.15 -100.53
C LEU A 709 13.75 10.09 -101.42
N ALA A 710 13.05 11.06 -100.84
CA ALA A 710 12.23 12.02 -101.58
C ALA A 710 12.51 13.45 -101.11
N ALA A 711 12.66 14.37 -102.06
CA ALA A 711 12.85 15.80 -101.79
C ALA A 711 12.19 16.61 -102.91
N GLY A 712 11.31 17.56 -102.55
CA GLY A 712 10.73 18.53 -103.49
C GLY A 712 10.02 17.94 -104.72
N GLY A 713 9.46 16.72 -104.62
CA GLY A 713 8.77 16.03 -105.73
C GLY A 713 9.66 15.12 -106.60
N SER A 714 10.99 15.10 -106.37
CA SER A 714 11.92 14.13 -106.95
C SER A 714 12.24 13.03 -105.95
N TRP A 715 12.56 11.83 -106.45
CA TRP A 715 12.75 10.69 -105.58
C TRP A 715 13.64 9.56 -106.13
N ILE A 716 14.17 8.77 -105.19
CA ILE A 716 14.95 7.55 -105.41
C ILE A 716 14.32 6.44 -104.55
N SER A 717 13.91 5.34 -105.19
CA SER A 717 13.48 4.10 -104.51
C SER A 717 14.50 3.01 -104.77
N ILE A 718 14.94 2.36 -103.69
CA ILE A 718 15.92 1.27 -103.71
C ILE A 718 15.24 0.05 -103.09
N GLY A 719 15.01 -0.99 -103.88
CA GLY A 719 14.35 -2.23 -103.44
C GLY A 719 14.90 -3.49 -104.11
N SER A 720 14.26 -4.64 -103.88
CA SER A 720 14.69 -5.94 -104.43
C SER A 720 14.64 -6.02 -105.96
N GLU A 721 13.82 -5.17 -106.59
CA GLU A 721 13.66 -5.06 -108.04
C GLU A 721 14.71 -4.12 -108.69
N GLY A 722 15.62 -3.53 -107.90
CA GLY A 722 16.64 -2.58 -108.37
C GLY A 722 16.38 -1.12 -107.98
N LEU A 723 17.14 -0.21 -108.58
CA LEU A 723 17.08 1.24 -108.32
C LEU A 723 16.11 1.92 -109.31
N LYS A 724 15.13 2.66 -108.79
CA LYS A 724 14.16 3.46 -109.57
C LYS A 724 14.31 4.95 -109.23
N LEU A 725 14.25 5.79 -110.26
CA LEU A 725 14.34 7.25 -110.14
C LEU A 725 13.08 7.89 -110.73
N GLY A 726 12.53 8.88 -110.04
CA GLY A 726 11.40 9.68 -110.52
C GLY A 726 11.61 11.17 -110.27
N SER A 727 11.14 12.01 -111.19
CA SER A 727 11.21 13.47 -111.08
C SER A 727 9.86 14.09 -111.43
N GLY A 728 9.38 15.00 -110.59
CA GLY A 728 8.17 15.78 -110.86
C GLY A 728 8.33 16.80 -112.00
N ALA A 729 9.55 17.07 -112.47
CA ALA A 729 9.86 18.13 -113.43
C ALA A 729 10.13 17.66 -114.88
N GLY A 730 10.06 16.35 -115.18
CA GLY A 730 10.31 15.79 -116.52
C GLY A 730 11.35 14.66 -116.57
N PRO A 731 11.72 14.16 -117.77
CA PRO A 731 12.59 12.99 -117.94
C PRO A 731 14.01 13.23 -117.39
N ILE A 732 14.54 12.23 -116.68
CA ILE A 732 15.86 12.26 -116.07
C ILE A 732 16.93 11.97 -117.14
N THR A 733 17.80 12.93 -117.44
CA THR A 733 18.89 12.78 -118.43
C THR A 733 20.25 12.75 -117.71
N HIS A 734 20.99 11.65 -117.84
CA HIS A 734 22.36 11.51 -117.32
C HIS A 734 23.38 11.99 -118.37
N PHE A 735 24.37 12.78 -117.96
CA PHE A 735 25.51 13.19 -118.81
C PHE A 735 26.82 12.70 -118.17
N GLY A 736 27.42 11.62 -118.70
CA GLY A 736 28.74 11.08 -118.29
C GLY A 736 28.78 9.55 -118.15
N ASP A 737 29.96 8.95 -118.43
CA ASP A 737 30.26 7.50 -118.50
C ASP A 737 29.91 6.72 -117.21
N PHE A 738 28.63 6.44 -117.00
CA PHE A 738 28.15 5.55 -115.96
C PHE A 738 27.92 4.15 -116.57
N SER A 739 28.97 3.30 -116.57
CA SER A 739 28.84 1.89 -117.00
C SER A 739 28.84 0.95 -115.80
N ILE A 740 27.77 0.18 -115.60
CA ILE A 740 27.75 -0.94 -114.65
C ILE A 740 28.27 -2.17 -115.40
N THR A 741 29.54 -2.52 -115.19
CA THR A 741 30.22 -3.58 -115.96
C THR A 741 30.00 -5.00 -115.40
N SER A 742 29.51 -5.15 -114.17
CA SER A 742 29.07 -6.44 -113.61
C SER A 742 28.29 -6.27 -112.28
N PRO A 743 27.26 -7.09 -112.01
CA PRO A 743 26.55 -7.06 -110.73
C PRO A 743 27.43 -7.63 -109.61
N GLN A 744 27.80 -6.80 -108.64
CA GLN A 744 28.38 -7.27 -107.37
C GLN A 744 27.29 -7.33 -106.31
N ALA A 745 26.84 -8.55 -105.99
CA ALA A 745 25.90 -8.78 -104.90
C ALA A 745 26.65 -8.83 -103.56
N LYS A 746 26.38 -7.87 -102.67
CA LYS A 746 26.84 -7.90 -101.28
C LYS A 746 25.63 -8.06 -100.37
N SER A 747 25.46 -9.26 -99.80
CA SER A 747 24.38 -9.52 -98.85
C SER A 747 24.65 -8.77 -97.54
N ILE A 748 23.80 -7.80 -97.22
CA ILE A 748 23.81 -7.09 -95.93
C ILE A 748 22.62 -7.61 -95.14
N PRO A 749 22.84 -8.32 -94.02
CA PRO A 749 21.73 -8.86 -93.24
C PRO A 749 20.86 -7.72 -92.71
N LEU A 750 19.55 -7.82 -92.93
CA LEU A 750 18.57 -6.96 -92.27
C LEU A 750 18.59 -7.27 -90.77
N PRO A 751 18.38 -6.27 -89.90
CA PRO A 751 18.27 -6.51 -88.46
C PRO A 751 17.15 -7.54 -88.20
N SER A 752 17.49 -8.64 -87.55
CA SER A 752 16.52 -9.65 -87.09
C SER A 752 16.17 -9.37 -85.64
N PHE A 753 14.87 -9.20 -85.40
CA PHE A 753 14.33 -9.13 -84.04
C PHE A 753 13.61 -10.44 -83.77
N THR A 754 13.85 -11.03 -82.61
CA THR A 754 13.14 -12.24 -82.18
C THR A 754 11.66 -11.89 -82.12
N LYS A 755 10.86 -12.44 -83.03
CA LYS A 755 9.40 -12.34 -82.94
C LYS A 755 8.98 -13.03 -81.65
N VAL A 756 8.47 -12.27 -80.69
CA VAL A 756 7.71 -12.87 -79.59
C VAL A 756 6.43 -13.43 -80.23
N ASN A 757 6.36 -14.74 -80.40
CA ASN A 757 5.29 -15.42 -81.15
C ASN A 757 3.90 -15.34 -80.50
N CYS A 758 3.73 -14.63 -79.38
CA CYS A 758 2.45 -14.53 -78.69
C CYS A 758 2.36 -13.27 -77.83
N LYS A 759 1.77 -12.20 -78.37
CA LYS A 759 1.48 -10.94 -77.65
C LYS A 759 0.64 -11.20 -76.39
N SER A 760 -0.36 -12.07 -76.50
CA SER A 760 -1.21 -12.48 -75.37
C SER A 760 -0.46 -13.29 -74.30
N CYS A 761 0.63 -13.97 -74.64
CA CYS A 761 1.43 -14.72 -73.68
C CYS A 761 2.34 -13.82 -72.85
N LEU A 762 2.82 -12.71 -73.43
CA LEU A 762 3.62 -11.71 -72.71
C LEU A 762 2.72 -10.84 -71.80
N GLU A 763 1.53 -10.47 -72.28
CA GLU A 763 0.49 -9.83 -71.47
C GLU A 763 -0.01 -10.76 -70.35
N ARG A 764 -0.17 -12.06 -70.62
CA ARG A 764 -0.54 -13.07 -69.63
C ARG A 764 0.58 -13.29 -68.61
N ALA A 765 1.83 -13.46 -69.04
CA ALA A 765 2.99 -13.58 -68.15
C ALA A 765 3.16 -12.34 -67.25
N PHE A 766 2.88 -11.14 -67.78
CA PHE A 766 2.88 -9.90 -67.00
C PHE A 766 1.74 -9.85 -65.97
N LYS A 767 0.53 -10.31 -66.32
CA LYS A 767 -0.62 -10.39 -65.40
C LYS A 767 -0.50 -11.51 -64.36
N GLU A 768 0.12 -12.63 -64.70
CA GLU A 768 0.22 -13.85 -63.88
C GLU A 768 1.55 -13.99 -63.13
N GLY A 769 2.54 -13.10 -63.39
CA GLY A 769 3.84 -13.11 -62.72
C GLY A 769 4.73 -14.32 -63.07
N GLN A 770 4.48 -15.00 -64.19
CA GLN A 770 5.23 -16.19 -64.60
C GLN A 770 6.50 -15.85 -65.40
N VAL A 771 7.58 -16.58 -65.14
CA VAL A 771 8.84 -16.50 -65.91
C VAL A 771 8.65 -17.20 -67.25
N LEU A 772 8.85 -16.48 -68.36
CA LEU A 772 8.91 -17.08 -69.70
C LEU A 772 10.21 -17.89 -69.81
N THR A 773 10.13 -19.22 -69.65
CA THR A 773 11.26 -20.11 -69.94
C THR A 773 11.40 -20.24 -71.46
N GLY A 774 12.46 -19.64 -72.01
CA GLY A 774 12.84 -19.84 -73.41
C GLY A 774 13.34 -21.27 -73.61
N GLY A 775 12.46 -22.16 -74.10
CA GLY A 775 12.83 -23.49 -74.57
C GLY A 775 13.16 -23.44 -76.06
N HIS A 776 14.42 -23.67 -76.41
CA HIS A 776 14.83 -24.01 -77.77
C HIS A 776 14.42 -25.44 -78.11
N SER A 777 13.54 -25.59 -79.10
CA SER A 777 13.60 -26.56 -80.20
C SER A 777 12.50 -26.25 -81.21
#